data_AF-A0A9Q1EPF4-F1
#
_entry.id   AF-A0A9Q1EPF4-F1
#
_cell.length_a   1.000
_cell.length_b   1.000
_cell.length_c   1.000
_cell.angle_alpha   90.00
_cell.angle_beta   90.00
_cell.angle_gamma   90.00
#
_symmetry.space_group_name_H-M   'P 1'
#
loop_
_entity.id
_entity.type
_entity.pdbx_description
1 polymer ?
#
loop_
_entity_poly.entity_id
_entity_poly.type
_entity_poly.pdbx_seq_one_letter_code
_entity_poly.pdbx_strand_id
1 'polypeptide(L)'
;MTKLGFLRLSYEKQDTLLKLLILSMAAILSFSTRLFSVLRFESVIHEFDPYFNYRTTRFLTEEGFYKFHNWFDDRAWYPLGRIIGGTIYPGLMITSALLYHVLHFFHITIDIRNVCVFLAPLFSSFTAIVTYHFTKELKDAGAGLLAAAMIAVVPGYISRSVAGSYDNEGIAIFCMLLTYYMWIKAVKTGSIYWSSICALAYFYMVSSWGGYVFLINLIPLHVLVLMLTGRFSHRIYVAYCTVYCLGTILSMQISFVGFQPVQSSEHMAAFGVFGLCQIHAFVDYLRSKLNTQQFEVLFKSVISLVGFAMLSVGAVLMLTGKISPWTGRFYSLLDPSYAKNNIPIIASVSEHQPTTWSSYYFDLQLLVFMFPVGLYYCFNNLSDARIFIIMYGVTSMYFSAVMVRLMLVLAPVMCILSGIGVSQVLTTYMKNLDISRPDKKSKKQQDATYPIKNEVASGMILVMAFFLITYTFHSTWVTSEAYSSPSIVLSARGGDGSRIIFDDFREAYYWLRHNTPEDAKVMSWWDYGYQITAMANRTILVDNNTWNNTHISRVGQAMASTEERAYEIMRELDVSYVLVIFGGLTGYSSDDINKFLWMVRIGGSTDTGRHIKEHDYYTATGEFRVDREGSPVLLNCLMYKMCYYRFGQVYTEAKRPPGYDRVRNAEIGNKDFELDVLEEAYTTEHWLVRIYKVKDLDNRGLSRTTEAIVGVCGWSWMASVVTVKKEKRPAQDDGDSNGKKPRKLLPSLKTKRAPELVLVIGTGISSAVAPQVPALRSWKGLIQALLDAADDFDLLEEEESRRFQKSLHEDKNLVHVAHDLIQKLSPRTDNVRSTFFKDCLYEVFDDLECKMEHAGKHVLRSVVRLMESGSLVLTTNFDNLLEIYSAHQGARLESLDLTDEKKVLEWAQEKRRMSVLHIHGVYTNPSGIVLHPAGYQNVLRNTEVMREIQKLYETKSFLFLGCGRTVDDTTFQALFLEAVKNKSDLEHFMLVRREDVDEFKKLRDNMLDKGIKVISYGNEYSDLPEYLKRLADEICYQEADVNGWGKEDDENQTDFGSQRGLSDNCRS
;
A
#
# COMPACT_ATOMS: atom_id res chain seq x y z
N MET A 1 0.81 -28.12 59.28
CA MET A 1 2.13 -27.61 58.80
C MET A 1 2.65 -26.57 59.77
N THR A 2 3.72 -26.96 60.46
CA THR A 2 4.90 -26.16 60.86
C THR A 2 4.79 -24.64 61.06
N LYS A 3 5.14 -24.25 62.28
CA LYS A 3 5.60 -22.92 62.71
C LYS A 3 6.65 -22.35 61.73
N LEU A 4 6.28 -21.36 60.92
CA LEU A 4 7.20 -20.31 60.46
C LEU A 4 6.70 -18.99 61.04
N GLY A 5 7.34 -18.57 62.14
CA GLY A 5 7.00 -17.40 62.94
C GLY A 5 7.75 -16.14 62.55
N PHE A 6 7.78 -15.77 61.26
CA PHE A 6 8.32 -14.48 60.83
C PHE A 6 7.30 -13.82 59.87
N LEU A 7 6.70 -12.71 60.32
CA LEU A 7 5.71 -11.85 59.63
C LEU A 7 4.26 -12.34 59.57
N ARG A 8 3.53 -12.30 60.70
CA ARG A 8 2.06 -12.28 60.70
C ARG A 8 1.57 -10.88 60.27
N LEU A 9 1.12 -10.75 59.03
CA LEU A 9 0.46 -9.54 58.53
C LEU A 9 -0.96 -9.41 59.11
N SER A 10 -1.42 -8.18 59.35
CA SER A 10 -2.82 -7.90 59.68
C SER A 10 -3.74 -8.31 58.52
N TYR A 11 -4.98 -8.72 58.82
CA TYR A 11 -6.00 -9.04 57.81
C TYR A 11 -6.15 -7.91 56.77
N GLU A 12 -6.19 -6.66 57.23
CA GLU A 12 -6.30 -5.50 56.33
C GLU A 12 -5.08 -5.35 55.41
N LYS A 13 -3.87 -5.61 55.93
CA LYS A 13 -2.64 -5.60 55.13
C LYS A 13 -2.64 -6.73 54.10
N GLN A 14 -3.10 -7.93 54.47
CA GLN A 14 -3.21 -9.08 53.57
C GLN A 14 -4.26 -8.84 52.47
N ASP A 15 -5.45 -8.37 52.84
CA ASP A 15 -6.54 -8.08 51.91
C ASP A 15 -6.17 -6.95 50.93
N THR A 16 -5.53 -5.88 51.43
CA THR A 16 -5.04 -4.78 50.59
C THR A 16 -3.93 -5.25 49.64
N LEU A 17 -2.96 -6.02 50.14
CA LEU A 17 -1.88 -6.57 49.32
C LEU A 17 -2.42 -7.49 48.22
N LEU A 18 -3.40 -8.36 48.54
CA LEU A 18 -3.99 -9.27 47.58
C LEU A 18 -4.78 -8.54 46.50
N LYS A 19 -5.56 -7.52 46.88
CA LYS A 19 -6.27 -6.65 45.93
C LYS A 19 -5.30 -5.94 44.99
N LEU A 20 -4.24 -5.35 45.54
CA LEU A 20 -3.22 -4.66 44.75
C LEU A 20 -2.51 -5.61 43.78
N LEU A 21 -2.14 -6.81 44.24
CA LEU A 21 -1.48 -7.82 43.42
C LEU A 21 -2.37 -8.29 42.27
N ILE A 22 -3.63 -8.63 42.55
CA ILE A 22 -4.57 -9.11 41.52
C ILE A 22 -4.85 -8.01 40.49
N LEU A 23 -5.06 -6.77 40.92
CA LEU A 23 -5.29 -5.66 39.98
C LEU A 23 -4.06 -5.35 39.14
N SER A 24 -2.86 -5.41 39.72
CA SER A 24 -1.60 -5.26 38.97
C SER A 24 -1.44 -6.36 37.93
N MET A 25 -1.67 -7.62 38.32
CA MET A 25 -1.63 -8.76 37.39
C MET A 25 -2.69 -8.64 36.29
N ALA A 26 -3.91 -8.22 36.61
CA ALA A 26 -4.97 -8.03 35.61
C ALA A 26 -4.64 -6.89 34.64
N ALA A 27 -4.06 -5.79 35.12
CA ALA A 27 -3.64 -4.67 34.27
C ALA A 27 -2.49 -5.06 33.34
N ILE A 28 -1.49 -5.78 33.85
CA ILE A 28 -0.36 -6.30 33.05
C ILE A 28 -0.86 -7.32 32.04
N LEU A 29 -1.73 -8.25 32.45
CA LEU A 29 -2.30 -9.25 31.55
C LEU A 29 -3.11 -8.59 30.44
N SER A 30 -3.93 -7.59 30.76
CA SER A 30 -4.71 -6.80 29.81
C SER A 30 -3.83 -6.14 28.75
N PHE A 31 -2.67 -5.61 29.14
CA PHE A 31 -1.71 -5.02 28.23
C PHE A 31 -1.04 -6.09 27.36
N SER A 32 -0.50 -7.14 27.98
CA SER A 32 0.29 -8.18 27.30
C SER A 32 -0.51 -8.99 26.28
N THR A 33 -1.78 -9.30 26.55
CA THR A 33 -2.62 -10.08 25.61
C THR A 33 -2.92 -9.32 24.31
N ARG A 34 -2.74 -7.99 24.28
CA ARG A 34 -3.00 -7.17 23.09
C ARG A 34 -1.77 -6.99 22.19
N LEU A 35 -0.61 -7.52 22.58
CA LEU A 35 0.65 -7.32 21.86
C LEU A 35 0.94 -8.36 20.77
N PHE A 36 0.09 -9.36 20.58
CA PHE A 36 0.36 -10.46 19.64
C PHE A 36 0.63 -9.99 18.20
N SER A 37 -0.07 -8.97 17.71
CA SER A 37 0.15 -8.42 16.36
C SER A 37 1.55 -7.80 16.24
N VAL A 38 1.92 -6.96 17.20
CA VAL A 38 3.22 -6.27 17.25
C VAL A 38 4.37 -7.26 17.44
N LEU A 39 4.18 -8.33 18.23
CA LEU A 39 5.20 -9.35 18.46
C LEU A 39 5.42 -10.25 17.23
N ARG A 40 4.37 -10.52 16.44
CA ARG A 40 4.44 -11.41 15.27
C ARG A 40 4.87 -10.69 13.99
N PHE A 41 4.63 -9.39 13.92
CA PHE A 41 4.89 -8.55 12.76
C PHE A 41 5.71 -7.34 13.20
N GLU A 42 5.28 -6.16 12.80
CA GLU A 42 5.89 -4.88 13.12
C GLU A 42 4.90 -3.99 13.90
N SER A 43 5.43 -2.96 14.55
CA SER A 43 4.64 -1.92 15.22
C SER A 43 4.09 -0.92 14.20
N VAL A 44 3.06 -1.35 13.46
CA VAL A 44 2.35 -0.53 12.48
C VAL A 44 0.87 -0.44 12.83
N ILE A 45 0.24 0.59 12.29
CA ILE A 45 -1.20 0.78 12.40
C ILE A 45 -1.92 -0.28 11.54
N HIS A 46 -2.99 -0.85 12.07
CA HIS A 46 -3.78 -1.89 11.39
C HIS A 46 -5.12 -1.33 10.90
N GLU A 47 -5.82 -2.12 10.08
CA GLU A 47 -7.12 -1.78 9.49
C GLU A 47 -7.08 -0.54 8.57
N PHE A 48 -8.24 -0.01 8.21
CA PHE A 48 -8.39 1.13 7.30
C PHE A 48 -8.60 2.44 8.08
N ASP A 49 -9.55 2.44 9.02
CA ASP A 49 -9.99 3.61 9.79
C ASP A 49 -8.88 4.31 10.60
N PRO A 50 -7.99 3.58 11.31
CA PRO A 50 -6.97 4.19 12.15
C PRO A 50 -5.94 5.07 11.42
N TYR A 51 -5.77 4.91 10.11
CA TYR A 51 -4.82 5.71 9.33
C TYR A 51 -5.19 7.20 9.29
N PHE A 52 -6.50 7.49 9.21
CA PHE A 52 -7.00 8.86 9.31
C PHE A 52 -6.72 9.47 10.68
N ASN A 53 -7.02 8.73 11.74
CA ASN A 53 -6.78 9.17 13.11
C ASN A 53 -5.29 9.47 13.32
N TYR A 54 -4.40 8.60 12.83
CA TYR A 54 -2.96 8.81 12.92
C TYR A 54 -2.47 10.04 12.15
N ARG A 55 -2.89 10.23 10.90
CA ARG A 55 -2.54 11.43 10.11
C ARG A 55 -2.98 12.70 10.83
N THR A 56 -4.18 12.66 11.40
CA THR A 56 -4.80 13.77 12.13
C THR A 56 -4.08 14.06 13.45
N THR A 57 -3.66 13.03 14.19
CA THR A 57 -2.83 13.15 15.40
C THR A 57 -1.43 13.69 15.08
N ARG A 58 -0.82 13.23 13.98
CA ARG A 58 0.47 13.74 13.52
C ARG A 58 0.39 15.23 13.20
N PHE A 59 -0.65 15.66 12.49
CA PHE A 59 -0.91 17.08 12.22
C PHE A 59 -1.07 17.87 13.52
N LEU A 60 -1.83 17.35 14.50
CA LEU A 60 -2.00 18.00 15.81
C LEU A 60 -0.68 18.17 16.57
N THR A 61 0.23 17.20 16.50
CA THR A 61 1.54 17.28 17.17
C THR A 61 2.53 18.21 16.47
N GLU A 62 2.50 18.29 15.13
CA GLU A 62 3.44 19.10 14.34
C GLU A 62 2.99 20.57 14.25
N GLU A 63 1.68 20.83 14.06
CA GLU A 63 1.13 22.17 13.77
C GLU A 63 0.42 22.82 14.98
N GLY A 64 0.09 22.03 16.00
CA GLY A 64 -0.58 22.49 17.22
C GLY A 64 -2.11 22.58 17.14
N PHE A 65 -2.73 22.82 18.30
CA PHE A 65 -4.19 22.69 18.48
C PHE A 65 -5.04 23.70 17.70
N TYR A 66 -4.64 24.96 17.62
CA TYR A 66 -5.46 25.98 16.94
C TYR A 66 -5.51 25.81 15.42
N LYS A 67 -4.40 25.39 14.81
CA LYS A 67 -4.36 25.04 13.38
C LYS A 67 -5.17 23.77 13.12
N PHE A 68 -5.06 22.77 13.99
CA PHE A 68 -5.86 21.56 13.94
C PHE A 68 -7.37 21.84 14.00
N HIS A 69 -7.82 22.69 14.92
CA HIS A 69 -9.24 23.01 15.07
C HIS A 69 -9.82 23.67 13.80
N ASN A 70 -9.02 24.46 13.08
CA ASN A 70 -9.44 25.14 11.85
C ASN A 70 -8.92 24.45 10.58
N TRP A 71 -8.52 23.18 10.65
CA TRP A 71 -7.88 22.49 9.54
C TRP A 71 -8.89 22.16 8.43
N PHE A 72 -8.60 22.65 7.23
CA PHE A 72 -9.20 22.24 5.97
C PHE A 72 -8.22 21.35 5.21
N ASP A 73 -8.62 20.12 4.93
CA ASP A 73 -7.83 19.15 4.17
C ASP A 73 -8.26 19.15 2.71
N ASP A 74 -7.37 19.63 1.86
CA ASP A 74 -7.50 19.70 0.41
C ASP A 74 -7.05 18.40 -0.29
N ARG A 75 -6.42 17.47 0.45
CA ARG A 75 -5.95 16.19 -0.08
C ARG A 75 -7.01 15.10 -0.10
N ALA A 76 -8.15 15.30 0.56
CA ALA A 76 -9.24 14.33 0.59
C ALA A 76 -10.53 14.93 0.01
N TRP A 77 -11.38 14.09 -0.56
CA TRP A 77 -12.64 14.51 -1.19
C TRP A 77 -12.47 15.51 -2.33
N TYR A 78 -11.46 15.36 -3.19
CA TYR A 78 -11.35 16.20 -4.39
C TYR A 78 -12.62 16.05 -5.27
N PRO A 79 -13.25 17.14 -5.75
CA PRO A 79 -12.82 18.55 -5.70
C PRO A 79 -13.38 19.39 -4.51
N LEU A 80 -14.09 18.77 -3.58
CA LEU A 80 -14.80 19.43 -2.47
C LEU A 80 -13.87 19.87 -1.32
N GLY A 81 -12.94 19.00 -0.93
CA GLY A 81 -12.17 19.14 0.32
C GLY A 81 -12.97 18.77 1.57
N ARG A 82 -12.29 18.61 2.72
CA ARG A 82 -12.92 18.25 4.01
C ARG A 82 -12.45 19.16 5.14
N ILE A 83 -13.40 19.77 5.85
CA ILE A 83 -13.11 20.52 7.09
C ILE A 83 -12.93 19.53 8.24
N ILE A 84 -11.70 19.18 8.60
CA ILE A 84 -11.44 18.10 9.55
C ILE A 84 -11.83 18.53 10.98
N GLY A 85 -11.41 19.70 11.44
CA GLY A 85 -11.64 20.12 12.83
C GLY A 85 -13.13 20.24 13.25
N GLY A 86 -14.04 20.37 12.27
CA GLY A 86 -15.49 20.39 12.50
C GLY A 86 -16.21 19.06 12.17
N THR A 87 -15.54 18.09 11.53
CA THR A 87 -16.17 16.84 11.05
C THR A 87 -15.73 15.59 11.79
N ILE A 88 -15.03 15.73 12.93
CA ILE A 88 -14.47 14.62 13.72
C ILE A 88 -14.67 14.80 15.22
N TYR A 89 -14.52 13.70 15.95
CA TYR A 89 -14.39 13.66 17.40
C TYR A 89 -12.91 13.79 17.80
N PRO A 90 -12.46 14.87 18.46
CA PRO A 90 -11.03 15.14 18.64
C PRO A 90 -10.40 14.43 19.87
N GLY A 91 -11.18 13.72 20.68
CA GLY A 91 -10.77 13.17 21.97
C GLY A 91 -9.59 12.20 21.87
N LEU A 92 -9.60 11.29 20.90
CA LEU A 92 -8.52 10.32 20.69
C LEU A 92 -7.19 11.02 20.36
N MET A 93 -7.23 11.99 19.46
CA MET A 93 -6.05 12.72 18.97
C MET A 93 -5.48 13.61 20.08
N ILE A 94 -6.33 14.33 20.81
CA ILE A 94 -5.91 15.19 21.94
C ILE A 94 -5.24 14.34 23.03
N THR A 95 -5.82 13.19 23.39
CA THR A 95 -5.23 12.31 24.41
C THR A 95 -3.86 11.79 23.99
N SER A 96 -3.71 11.43 22.72
CA SER A 96 -2.45 10.91 22.19
C SER A 96 -1.38 12.00 22.11
N ALA A 97 -1.76 13.20 21.65
CA ALA A 97 -0.89 14.36 21.64
C ALA A 97 -0.48 14.76 23.06
N LEU A 98 -1.40 14.77 24.03
CA LEU A 98 -1.08 15.07 25.43
C LEU A 98 -0.05 14.09 25.99
N LEU A 99 -0.25 12.79 25.78
CA LEU A 99 0.71 11.76 26.20
C LEU A 99 2.08 11.95 25.53
N TYR A 100 2.10 12.26 24.24
CA TYR A 100 3.34 12.57 23.51
C TYR A 100 4.09 13.76 24.11
N HIS A 101 3.40 14.89 24.35
CA HIS A 101 4.02 16.09 24.94
C HIS A 101 4.49 15.86 26.38
N VAL A 102 3.74 15.10 27.19
CA VAL A 102 4.14 14.75 28.56
C VAL A 102 5.40 13.88 28.55
N LEU A 103 5.49 12.88 27.67
CA LEU A 103 6.67 12.02 27.53
C LEU A 103 7.90 12.81 27.06
N HIS A 104 7.73 13.71 26.08
CA HIS A 104 8.79 14.59 25.60
C HIS A 104 9.24 15.61 26.66
N PHE A 105 8.33 16.11 27.50
CA PHE A 105 8.68 16.97 28.64
C PHE A 105 9.64 16.26 29.61
N PHE A 106 9.45 14.96 29.83
CA PHE A 106 10.37 14.12 30.63
C PHE A 106 11.58 13.58 29.84
N HIS A 107 11.82 14.08 28.62
CA HIS A 107 12.92 13.65 27.72
C HIS A 107 12.85 12.15 27.33
N ILE A 108 11.67 11.55 27.37
CA ILE A 108 11.43 10.20 26.83
C ILE A 108 10.97 10.37 25.39
N THR A 109 11.94 10.51 24.47
CA THR A 109 11.68 10.85 23.06
C THR A 109 11.16 9.63 22.29
N ILE A 110 9.84 9.44 22.32
CA ILE A 110 9.12 8.40 21.58
C ILE A 110 8.46 9.02 20.35
N ASP A 111 8.50 8.31 19.22
CA ASP A 111 7.79 8.69 18.00
C ASP A 111 6.27 8.62 18.19
N ILE A 112 5.53 9.57 17.61
CA ILE A 112 4.07 9.67 17.71
C ILE A 112 3.37 8.39 17.21
N ARG A 113 3.94 7.73 16.20
CA ARG A 113 3.45 6.42 15.72
C ARG A 113 3.39 5.38 16.84
N ASN A 114 4.44 5.28 17.66
CA ASN A 114 4.48 4.31 18.75
C ASN A 114 3.48 4.66 19.86
N VAL A 115 3.28 5.96 20.15
CA VAL A 115 2.24 6.41 21.09
C VAL A 115 0.86 5.99 20.60
N CYS A 116 0.55 6.18 19.31
CA CYS A 116 -0.71 5.75 18.70
C CYS A 116 -0.91 4.22 18.77
N VAL A 117 0.13 3.43 18.42
CA VAL A 117 0.06 1.95 18.41
C VAL A 117 -0.21 1.37 19.80
N PHE A 118 0.41 1.92 20.85
CA PHE A 118 0.30 1.41 22.22
C PHE A 118 -0.80 2.08 23.08
N LEU A 119 -1.56 3.01 22.51
CA LEU A 119 -2.62 3.71 23.23
C LEU A 119 -3.75 2.78 23.68
N ALA A 120 -4.26 1.94 22.78
CA ALA A 120 -5.38 1.05 23.08
C ALA A 120 -5.05 0.01 24.18
N PRO A 121 -3.88 -0.67 24.16
CA PRO A 121 -3.44 -1.52 25.27
C PRO A 121 -3.36 -0.78 26.62
N LEU A 122 -2.83 0.45 26.63
CA LEU A 122 -2.74 1.26 27.85
C LEU A 122 -4.13 1.58 28.43
N PHE A 123 -5.05 2.02 27.59
CA PHE A 123 -6.42 2.31 28.01
C PHE A 123 -7.17 1.05 28.42
N SER A 124 -6.90 -0.11 27.83
CA SER A 124 -7.46 -1.37 28.28
C SER A 124 -7.02 -1.76 29.70
N SER A 125 -5.77 -1.48 30.09
CA SER A 125 -5.32 -1.66 31.48
C SER A 125 -6.10 -0.74 32.43
N PHE A 126 -6.38 0.51 32.04
CA PHE A 126 -7.23 1.40 32.82
C PHE A 126 -8.69 0.94 32.86
N THR A 127 -9.23 0.39 31.78
CA THR A 127 -10.58 -0.20 31.71
C THR A 127 -10.76 -1.33 32.73
N ALA A 128 -9.75 -2.18 32.96
CA ALA A 128 -9.81 -3.22 33.98
C ALA A 128 -9.94 -2.64 35.39
N ILE A 129 -9.20 -1.57 35.70
CA ILE A 129 -9.25 -0.88 37.00
C ILE A 129 -10.61 -0.18 37.20
N VAL A 130 -11.13 0.49 36.19
CA VAL A 130 -12.45 1.15 36.26
C VAL A 130 -13.56 0.11 36.45
N THR A 131 -13.49 -1.02 35.75
CA THR A 131 -14.44 -2.14 35.90
C THR A 131 -14.46 -2.70 37.32
N TYR A 132 -13.29 -2.81 37.98
CA TYR A 132 -13.20 -3.19 39.39
C TYR A 132 -13.99 -2.22 40.28
N HIS A 133 -13.73 -0.91 40.15
CA HIS A 133 -14.40 0.11 40.96
C HIS A 133 -15.91 0.16 40.71
N PHE A 134 -16.32 0.01 39.46
CA PHE A 134 -17.73 -0.02 39.08
C PHE A 134 -18.47 -1.22 39.68
N THR A 135 -17.89 -2.42 39.57
CA THR A 135 -18.50 -3.65 40.10
C THR A 135 -18.48 -3.68 41.63
N LYS A 136 -17.43 -3.12 42.25
CA LYS A 136 -17.34 -2.95 43.71
C LYS A 136 -18.50 -2.12 44.26
N GLU A 137 -19.00 -1.14 43.51
CA GLU A 137 -20.20 -0.39 43.88
C GLU A 137 -21.47 -1.25 43.76
N LEU A 138 -21.55 -2.26 42.91
CA LEU A 138 -22.78 -3.07 42.77
C LEU A 138 -22.94 -4.13 43.88
N LYS A 139 -21.82 -4.67 44.36
CA LYS A 139 -21.81 -5.76 45.34
C LYS A 139 -20.61 -5.67 46.30
N ASP A 140 -19.55 -6.43 46.06
CA ASP A 140 -18.41 -6.60 46.94
C ASP A 140 -17.10 -6.55 46.15
N ALA A 141 -15.98 -6.40 46.85
CA ALA A 141 -14.67 -6.32 46.20
C ALA A 141 -14.29 -7.62 45.48
N GLY A 142 -14.78 -8.79 45.92
CA GLY A 142 -14.52 -10.07 45.27
C GLY A 142 -15.14 -10.13 43.87
N ALA A 143 -16.40 -9.70 43.71
CA ALA A 143 -17.02 -9.57 42.39
C ALA A 143 -16.25 -8.59 41.49
N GLY A 144 -15.75 -7.49 42.05
CA GLY A 144 -14.97 -6.52 41.29
C GLY A 144 -13.63 -7.05 40.79
N LEU A 145 -12.88 -7.80 41.61
CA LEU A 145 -11.62 -8.39 41.18
C LEU A 145 -11.84 -9.39 40.04
N LEU A 146 -12.92 -10.17 40.13
CA LEU A 146 -13.25 -11.16 39.11
C LEU A 146 -13.71 -10.50 37.80
N ALA A 147 -14.54 -9.46 37.87
CA ALA A 147 -14.95 -8.70 36.69
C ALA A 147 -13.74 -8.03 35.99
N ALA A 148 -12.78 -7.50 36.76
CA ALA A 148 -11.55 -6.92 36.23
C ALA A 148 -10.65 -7.96 35.56
N ALA A 149 -10.54 -9.16 36.13
CA ALA A 149 -9.78 -10.25 35.51
C ALA A 149 -10.46 -10.77 34.22
N MET A 150 -11.79 -10.84 34.18
CA MET A 150 -12.53 -11.26 33.00
C MET A 150 -12.42 -10.25 31.85
N ILE A 151 -12.62 -8.95 32.12
CA ILE A 151 -12.55 -7.92 31.06
C ILE A 151 -11.13 -7.73 30.51
N ALA A 152 -10.09 -8.05 31.29
CA ALA A 152 -8.71 -7.99 30.83
C ALA A 152 -8.45 -8.91 29.62
N VAL A 153 -9.09 -10.08 29.59
CA VAL A 153 -8.87 -11.11 28.56
C VAL A 153 -10.05 -11.29 27.60
N VAL A 154 -11.17 -10.57 27.75
CA VAL A 154 -12.38 -10.82 26.95
C VAL A 154 -12.15 -10.55 25.44
N PRO A 155 -12.32 -11.57 24.57
CA PRO A 155 -12.05 -11.43 23.13
C PRO A 155 -12.88 -10.34 22.44
N GLY A 156 -14.16 -10.20 22.81
CA GLY A 156 -15.05 -9.19 22.22
C GLY A 156 -14.59 -7.74 22.45
N TYR A 157 -13.82 -7.45 23.50
CA TYR A 157 -13.18 -6.14 23.69
C TYR A 157 -11.80 -6.07 23.03
N ILE A 158 -11.05 -7.18 23.07
CA ILE A 158 -9.72 -7.26 22.47
C ILE A 158 -9.78 -7.02 20.95
N SER A 159 -10.79 -7.53 20.25
CA SER A 159 -10.94 -7.40 18.80
C SER A 159 -10.80 -5.98 18.25
N ARG A 160 -11.17 -4.95 19.03
CA ARG A 160 -11.05 -3.52 18.68
C ARG A 160 -10.11 -2.73 19.59
N SER A 161 -9.28 -3.42 20.37
CA SER A 161 -8.28 -2.80 21.25
C SER A 161 -6.90 -3.46 21.17
N VAL A 162 -6.63 -4.24 20.11
CA VAL A 162 -5.31 -4.80 19.83
C VAL A 162 -4.29 -3.68 19.59
N ALA A 163 -3.02 -3.90 19.97
CA ALA A 163 -1.95 -2.98 19.64
C ALA A 163 -1.87 -2.76 18.12
N GLY A 164 -1.80 -1.49 17.70
CA GLY A 164 -1.87 -1.08 16.30
C GLY A 164 -3.26 -0.68 15.82
N SER A 165 -4.34 -1.05 16.52
CA SER A 165 -5.70 -0.57 16.23
C SER A 165 -5.93 0.78 16.92
N TYR A 166 -5.52 1.86 16.25
CA TYR A 166 -5.67 3.24 16.74
C TYR A 166 -7.06 3.81 16.35
N ASP A 167 -8.11 3.20 16.87
CA ASP A 167 -9.50 3.62 16.68
C ASP A 167 -10.11 4.20 17.95
N ASN A 168 -11.22 4.94 17.78
CA ASN A 168 -11.92 5.66 18.84
C ASN A 168 -12.48 4.71 19.91
N GLU A 169 -12.85 3.50 19.52
CA GLU A 169 -13.39 2.44 20.36
C GLU A 169 -12.44 2.06 21.51
N GLY A 170 -11.13 2.11 21.28
CA GLY A 170 -10.12 1.75 22.27
C GLY A 170 -10.20 2.60 23.54
N ILE A 171 -10.48 3.90 23.38
CA ILE A 171 -10.64 4.86 24.48
C ILE A 171 -12.10 5.00 24.93
N ALA A 172 -13.05 4.79 24.03
CA ALA A 172 -14.48 4.98 24.28
C ALA A 172 -15.00 4.06 25.40
N ILE A 173 -14.58 2.80 25.44
CA ILE A 173 -15.05 1.85 26.46
C ILE A 173 -14.58 2.24 27.86
N PHE A 174 -13.34 2.73 27.99
CA PHE A 174 -12.85 3.31 29.23
C PHE A 174 -13.71 4.50 29.67
N CYS A 175 -13.97 5.45 28.76
CA CYS A 175 -14.76 6.66 29.05
C CYS A 175 -16.20 6.32 29.44
N MET A 176 -16.81 5.35 28.75
CA MET A 176 -18.16 4.86 29.02
C MET A 176 -18.25 4.25 30.43
N LEU A 177 -17.33 3.34 30.79
CA LEU A 177 -17.32 2.73 32.12
C LEU A 177 -17.00 3.74 33.23
N LEU A 178 -16.10 4.70 32.96
CA LEU A 178 -15.80 5.77 33.90
C LEU A 178 -17.06 6.62 34.16
N THR A 179 -17.80 6.96 33.11
CA THR A 179 -19.05 7.72 33.23
C THR A 179 -20.10 6.92 34.00
N TYR A 180 -20.29 5.62 33.71
CA TYR A 180 -21.23 4.79 34.46
C TYR A 180 -20.84 4.60 35.93
N TYR A 181 -19.55 4.48 36.23
CA TYR A 181 -19.06 4.45 37.59
C TYR A 181 -19.40 5.75 38.33
N MET A 182 -19.09 6.91 37.75
CA MET A 182 -19.39 8.21 38.34
C MET A 182 -20.90 8.43 38.50
N TRP A 183 -21.71 7.97 37.53
CA TRP A 183 -23.17 8.01 37.60
C TRP A 183 -23.72 7.19 38.77
N ILE A 184 -23.30 5.92 38.91
CA ILE A 184 -23.75 5.09 40.04
C ILE A 184 -23.30 5.70 41.37
N LYS A 185 -22.08 6.25 41.44
CA LYS A 185 -21.58 6.92 42.64
C LYS A 185 -22.44 8.14 42.98
N ALA A 186 -22.79 8.95 41.99
CA ALA A 186 -23.67 10.11 42.13
C ALA A 186 -25.07 9.71 42.60
N VAL A 187 -25.68 8.65 42.04
CA VAL A 187 -27.01 8.17 42.46
C VAL A 187 -27.02 7.68 43.91
N LYS A 188 -25.98 6.95 44.33
CA LYS A 188 -25.87 6.44 45.70
C LYS A 188 -25.67 7.55 46.73
N THR A 189 -24.72 8.45 46.46
CA THR A 189 -24.32 9.51 47.39
C THR A 189 -25.28 10.70 47.35
N GLY A 190 -25.84 11.04 46.18
CA GLY A 190 -26.71 12.19 45.98
C GLY A 190 -25.98 13.54 46.04
N SER A 191 -24.72 13.59 45.63
CA SER A 191 -23.88 14.80 45.72
C SER A 191 -23.61 15.42 44.35
N ILE A 192 -23.71 16.75 44.30
CA ILE A 192 -23.42 17.59 43.13
C ILE A 192 -21.97 17.41 42.66
N TYR A 193 -21.03 17.17 43.57
CA TYR A 193 -19.62 16.94 43.24
C TYR A 193 -19.45 15.72 42.31
N TRP A 194 -20.02 14.58 42.69
CA TRP A 194 -19.95 13.36 41.89
C TRP A 194 -20.71 13.50 40.57
N SER A 195 -21.82 14.24 40.57
CA SER A 195 -22.56 14.56 39.35
C SER A 195 -21.80 15.46 38.39
N SER A 196 -21.05 16.42 38.91
CA SER A 196 -20.22 17.33 38.08
C SER A 196 -19.06 16.56 37.45
N ILE A 197 -18.40 15.67 38.21
CA ILE A 197 -17.37 14.76 37.67
C ILE A 197 -17.98 13.81 36.64
N CYS A 198 -19.19 13.30 36.87
CA CYS A 198 -19.91 12.49 35.89
C CYS A 198 -20.18 13.27 34.59
N ALA A 199 -20.53 14.56 34.67
CA ALA A 199 -20.70 15.41 33.50
C ALA A 199 -19.39 15.66 32.74
N LEU A 200 -18.26 15.83 33.44
CA LEU A 200 -16.93 15.94 32.83
C LEU A 200 -16.49 14.63 32.16
N ALA A 201 -16.75 13.48 32.80
CA ALA A 201 -16.50 12.17 32.19
C ALA A 201 -17.37 11.95 30.94
N TYR A 202 -18.63 12.38 30.99
CA TYR A 202 -19.53 12.38 29.83
C TYR A 202 -19.03 13.31 28.72
N PHE A 203 -18.54 14.52 29.03
CA PHE A 203 -17.94 15.41 28.04
C PHE A 203 -16.73 14.76 27.34
N TYR A 204 -15.86 14.10 28.12
CA TYR A 204 -14.74 13.36 27.56
C TYR A 204 -15.20 12.22 26.65
N MET A 205 -16.25 11.50 27.04
CA MET A 205 -16.89 10.49 26.20
C MET A 205 -17.44 11.07 24.89
N VAL A 206 -18.18 12.19 24.94
CA VAL A 206 -18.71 12.89 23.76
C VAL A 206 -17.59 13.31 22.82
N SER A 207 -16.47 13.80 23.37
CA SER A 207 -15.32 14.19 22.56
C SER A 207 -14.60 13.02 21.90
N SER A 208 -14.78 11.79 22.41
CA SER A 208 -14.03 10.61 21.98
C SER A 208 -14.80 9.71 21.01
N TRP A 209 -16.11 9.52 21.20
CA TRP A 209 -16.87 8.56 20.38
C TRP A 209 -18.35 8.94 20.23
N GLY A 210 -18.90 8.68 19.03
CA GLY A 210 -20.31 8.92 18.70
C GLY A 210 -21.31 8.09 19.49
N GLY A 211 -20.87 7.04 20.20
CA GLY A 211 -21.74 6.26 21.10
C GLY A 211 -22.17 6.99 22.37
N TYR A 212 -21.83 8.27 22.55
CA TYR A 212 -22.39 9.09 23.63
C TYR A 212 -23.93 9.16 23.59
N VAL A 213 -24.54 8.97 22.41
CA VAL A 213 -26.00 8.88 22.22
C VAL A 213 -26.59 7.67 22.95
N PHE A 214 -25.86 6.55 23.04
CA PHE A 214 -26.28 5.40 23.84
C PHE A 214 -26.34 5.75 25.33
N LEU A 215 -25.31 6.44 25.81
CA LEU A 215 -25.16 6.82 27.22
C LEU A 215 -26.26 7.80 27.66
N ILE A 216 -26.51 8.84 26.86
CA ILE A 216 -27.51 9.86 27.16
C ILE A 216 -28.94 9.35 27.03
N ASN A 217 -29.19 8.20 26.39
CA ASN A 217 -30.50 7.55 26.37
C ASN A 217 -30.66 6.54 27.51
N LEU A 218 -29.58 5.87 27.92
CA LEU A 218 -29.61 4.89 29.01
C LEU A 218 -29.78 5.53 30.40
N ILE A 219 -29.13 6.67 30.67
CA ILE A 219 -29.26 7.37 31.96
C ILE A 219 -30.70 7.85 32.21
N PRO A 220 -31.37 8.55 31.29
CA PRO A 220 -32.78 8.94 31.45
C PRO A 220 -33.70 7.74 31.55
N LEU A 221 -33.48 6.68 30.75
CA LEU A 221 -34.26 5.45 30.84
C LEU A 221 -34.18 4.84 32.24
N HIS A 222 -33.00 4.81 32.84
CA HIS A 222 -32.82 4.39 34.22
C HIS A 222 -33.59 5.26 35.22
N VAL A 223 -33.54 6.59 35.09
CA VAL A 223 -34.30 7.52 35.95
C VAL A 223 -35.81 7.33 35.78
N LEU A 224 -36.29 7.12 34.55
CA LEU A 224 -37.68 6.84 34.27
C LEU A 224 -38.15 5.53 34.93
N VAL A 225 -37.36 4.46 34.85
CA VAL A 225 -37.66 3.20 35.54
C VAL A 225 -37.64 3.37 37.06
N LEU A 226 -36.76 4.20 37.61
CA LEU A 226 -36.77 4.54 39.03
C LEU A 226 -38.04 5.28 39.46
N MET A 227 -38.58 6.14 38.60
CA MET A 227 -39.90 6.76 38.83
C MET A 227 -41.02 5.74 38.80
N LEU A 228 -41.06 4.88 37.78
CA LEU A 228 -42.10 3.86 37.62
C LEU A 228 -42.10 2.82 38.75
N THR A 229 -40.93 2.49 39.29
CA THR A 229 -40.79 1.58 40.45
C THR A 229 -41.08 2.26 41.79
N GLY A 230 -41.40 3.56 41.79
CA GLY A 230 -41.68 4.33 43.01
C GLY A 230 -40.45 4.58 43.90
N ARG A 231 -39.24 4.42 43.36
CA ARG A 231 -37.97 4.60 44.08
C ARG A 231 -37.33 5.97 43.85
N PHE A 232 -38.07 6.91 43.27
CA PHE A 232 -37.58 8.26 43.04
C PHE A 232 -37.30 8.98 44.36
N SER A 233 -36.15 9.67 44.44
CA SER A 233 -35.66 10.33 45.65
C SER A 233 -34.93 11.62 45.28
N HIS A 234 -34.81 12.56 46.22
CA HIS A 234 -34.05 13.80 46.04
C HIS A 234 -32.60 13.55 45.59
N ARG A 235 -31.99 12.43 45.99
CA ARG A 235 -30.63 12.05 45.54
C ARG A 235 -30.58 11.86 44.02
N ILE A 236 -31.57 11.18 43.46
CA ILE A 236 -31.68 10.91 42.01
C ILE A 236 -31.99 12.22 41.28
N TYR A 237 -32.89 13.05 41.83
CA TYR A 237 -33.21 14.36 41.27
C TYR A 237 -31.96 15.26 41.16
N VAL A 238 -31.21 15.44 42.26
CA VAL A 238 -29.97 16.24 42.27
C VAL A 238 -28.95 15.66 41.31
N ALA A 239 -28.80 14.34 41.30
CA ALA A 239 -27.80 13.70 40.46
C ALA A 239 -28.10 13.86 38.96
N TYR A 240 -29.34 13.57 38.55
CA TYR A 240 -29.75 13.62 37.16
C TYR A 240 -29.81 15.04 36.61
N CYS A 241 -30.42 15.99 37.34
CA CYS A 241 -30.55 17.36 36.87
C CYS A 241 -29.19 18.04 36.68
N THR A 242 -28.24 17.80 37.59
CA THR A 242 -26.87 18.33 37.49
C THR A 242 -26.15 17.74 36.28
N VAL A 243 -26.21 16.41 36.10
CA VAL A 243 -25.57 15.73 34.95
C VAL A 243 -26.18 16.19 33.62
N TYR A 244 -27.49 16.35 33.56
CA TYR A 244 -28.19 16.80 32.36
C TYR A 244 -27.77 18.23 31.98
N CYS A 245 -27.89 19.20 32.89
CA CYS A 245 -27.57 20.59 32.60
C CYS A 245 -26.10 20.78 32.18
N LEU A 246 -25.16 20.26 32.98
CA LEU A 246 -23.73 20.38 32.68
C LEU A 246 -23.33 19.55 31.46
N GLY A 247 -23.82 18.31 31.37
CA GLY A 247 -23.50 17.40 30.27
C GLY A 247 -23.97 17.91 28.91
N THR A 248 -25.17 18.48 28.84
CA THR A 248 -25.72 19.07 27.61
C THR A 248 -24.98 20.34 27.19
N ILE A 249 -24.61 21.23 28.14
CA ILE A 249 -23.83 22.43 27.79
C ILE A 249 -22.43 22.05 27.32
N LEU A 250 -21.78 21.10 27.99
CA LEU A 250 -20.45 20.65 27.61
C LEU A 250 -20.45 19.91 26.27
N SER A 251 -21.46 19.07 25.99
CA SER A 251 -21.52 18.35 24.71
C SER A 251 -21.68 19.29 23.51
N MET A 252 -22.37 20.41 23.67
CA MET A 252 -22.51 21.44 22.63
C MET A 252 -21.19 22.13 22.25
N GLN A 253 -20.16 22.08 23.10
CA GLN A 253 -18.86 22.70 22.82
C GLN A 253 -18.05 21.93 21.78
N ILE A 254 -18.39 20.67 21.51
CA ILE A 254 -17.74 19.88 20.46
C ILE A 254 -18.32 20.29 19.11
N SER A 255 -17.47 20.87 18.25
CA SER A 255 -17.87 21.43 16.95
C SER A 255 -18.67 20.47 16.07
N PHE A 256 -18.32 19.17 16.09
CA PHE A 256 -19.06 18.14 15.34
C PHE A 256 -20.50 17.93 15.86
N VAL A 257 -20.70 18.08 17.16
CA VAL A 257 -21.99 17.90 17.82
C VAL A 257 -22.83 19.18 17.71
N GLY A 258 -22.23 20.34 17.95
CA GLY A 258 -22.89 21.65 17.83
C GLY A 258 -24.22 21.69 18.59
N PHE A 259 -25.31 21.99 17.86
CA PHE A 259 -26.67 22.09 18.42
C PHE A 259 -27.49 20.80 18.33
N GLN A 260 -26.90 19.67 17.94
CA GLN A 260 -27.60 18.38 17.88
C GLN A 260 -28.30 17.99 19.20
N PRO A 261 -27.74 18.24 20.41
CA PRO A 261 -28.39 17.85 21.66
C PRO A 261 -29.77 18.48 21.91
N VAL A 262 -30.07 19.62 21.26
CA VAL A 262 -31.35 20.32 21.40
C VAL A 262 -32.25 20.18 20.18
N GLN A 263 -31.70 19.89 19.00
CA GLN A 263 -32.45 19.78 17.74
C GLN A 263 -32.78 18.34 17.34
N SER A 264 -31.91 17.37 17.67
CA SER A 264 -32.05 15.97 17.26
C SER A 264 -33.05 15.22 18.14
N SER A 265 -33.87 14.38 17.52
CA SER A 265 -34.80 13.48 18.21
C SER A 265 -34.10 12.50 19.17
N GLU A 266 -32.83 12.18 18.91
CA GLU A 266 -32.03 11.21 19.67
C GLU A 266 -31.78 11.64 21.12
N HIS A 267 -31.83 12.95 21.39
CA HIS A 267 -31.58 13.53 22.72
C HIS A 267 -32.88 13.90 23.46
N MET A 268 -34.03 13.75 22.80
CA MET A 268 -35.33 14.17 23.34
C MET A 268 -35.76 13.31 24.54
N ALA A 269 -35.30 12.07 24.65
CA ALA A 269 -35.56 11.24 25.82
C ALA A 269 -34.97 11.88 27.09
N ALA A 270 -33.75 12.43 27.01
CA ALA A 270 -33.13 13.13 28.13
C ALA A 270 -33.88 14.42 28.49
N PHE A 271 -34.27 15.22 27.49
CA PHE A 271 -35.07 16.42 27.75
C PHE A 271 -36.45 16.09 28.36
N GLY A 272 -37.12 15.06 27.85
CA GLY A 272 -38.43 14.62 28.33
C GLY A 272 -38.39 14.12 29.77
N VAL A 273 -37.40 13.29 30.12
CA VAL A 273 -37.22 12.81 31.51
C VAL A 273 -36.78 13.95 32.43
N PHE A 274 -36.00 14.92 31.95
CA PHE A 274 -35.67 16.13 32.71
C PHE A 274 -36.93 16.94 33.05
N GLY A 275 -37.79 17.21 32.07
CA GLY A 275 -39.08 17.87 32.30
C GLY A 275 -39.95 17.09 33.30
N LEU A 276 -40.04 15.77 33.13
CA LEU A 276 -40.78 14.89 34.03
C LEU A 276 -40.22 14.90 35.46
N CYS A 277 -38.89 14.95 35.63
CA CYS A 277 -38.24 15.08 36.95
C CYS A 277 -38.67 16.35 37.67
N GLN A 278 -38.72 17.48 36.97
CA GLN A 278 -39.14 18.76 37.56
C GLN A 278 -40.61 18.70 38.01
N ILE A 279 -41.48 18.18 37.14
CA ILE A 279 -42.91 18.03 37.45
C ILE A 279 -43.09 17.09 38.65
N HIS A 280 -42.46 15.92 38.63
CA HIS A 280 -42.60 14.93 39.69
C HIS A 280 -42.11 15.48 41.05
N ALA A 281 -40.95 16.12 41.09
CA ALA A 281 -40.42 16.71 42.33
C ALA A 281 -41.30 17.85 42.86
N PHE A 282 -41.83 18.69 41.97
CA PHE A 282 -42.72 19.78 42.35
C PHE A 282 -44.08 19.28 42.86
N VAL A 283 -44.65 18.26 42.22
CA VAL A 283 -45.89 17.61 42.64
C VAL A 283 -45.72 16.96 44.01
N ASP A 284 -44.60 16.28 44.25
CA ASP A 284 -44.30 15.65 45.54
C ASP A 284 -44.14 16.70 46.66
N TYR A 285 -43.48 17.82 46.36
CA TYR A 285 -43.41 18.96 47.27
C TYR A 285 -44.80 19.55 47.60
N LEU A 286 -45.64 19.79 46.59
CA LEU A 286 -47.02 20.27 46.77
C LEU A 286 -47.87 19.31 47.58
N ARG A 287 -47.75 18.00 47.31
CA ARG A 287 -48.45 16.94 48.06
C ARG A 287 -48.08 16.97 49.54
N SER A 288 -46.84 17.33 49.88
CA SER A 288 -46.42 17.47 51.29
C SER A 288 -46.97 18.70 52.01
N LYS A 289 -47.45 19.71 51.27
CA LYS A 289 -47.91 21.00 51.81
C LYS A 289 -49.43 21.18 51.80
N LEU A 290 -50.17 20.40 51.02
CA LEU A 290 -51.61 20.53 50.82
C LEU A 290 -52.39 19.32 51.34
N ASN A 291 -53.65 19.54 51.73
CA ASN A 291 -54.57 18.47 52.08
C ASN A 291 -54.99 17.67 50.83
N THR A 292 -55.25 16.37 51.00
CA THR A 292 -55.50 15.42 49.89
C THR A 292 -56.62 15.87 48.94
N GLN A 293 -57.69 16.49 49.46
CA GLN A 293 -58.81 16.98 48.65
C GLN A 293 -58.46 18.23 47.83
N GLN A 294 -57.69 19.17 48.40
CA GLN A 294 -57.21 20.36 47.69
C GLN A 294 -56.16 19.99 46.63
N PHE A 295 -55.33 18.99 46.94
CA PHE A 295 -54.35 18.44 46.01
C PHE A 295 -55.02 17.76 44.82
N GLU A 296 -56.07 16.95 44.98
CA GLU A 296 -56.76 16.33 43.84
C GLU A 296 -57.36 17.33 42.87
N VAL A 297 -57.95 18.43 43.38
CA VAL A 297 -58.54 19.49 42.55
C VAL A 297 -57.44 20.27 41.81
N LEU A 298 -56.36 20.63 42.50
CA LEU A 298 -55.20 21.31 41.90
C LEU A 298 -54.52 20.42 40.86
N PHE A 299 -54.31 19.14 41.16
CA PHE A 299 -53.64 18.17 40.30
C PHE A 299 -54.42 17.93 39.00
N LYS A 300 -55.74 17.76 39.06
CA LYS A 300 -56.60 17.66 37.87
C LYS A 300 -56.54 18.94 37.02
N SER A 301 -56.54 20.10 37.64
CA SER A 301 -56.48 21.40 36.95
C SER A 301 -55.13 21.63 36.27
N VAL A 302 -54.03 21.33 36.96
CA VAL A 302 -52.66 21.47 36.42
C VAL A 302 -52.39 20.46 35.31
N ILE A 303 -52.81 19.20 35.45
CA ILE A 303 -52.66 18.20 34.39
C ILE A 303 -53.47 18.58 33.16
N SER A 304 -54.69 19.10 33.32
CA SER A 304 -55.50 19.56 32.20
C SER A 304 -54.84 20.74 31.47
N LEU A 305 -54.29 21.70 32.20
CA LEU A 305 -53.60 22.87 31.64
C LEU A 305 -52.27 22.50 30.97
N VAL A 306 -51.41 21.71 31.65
CA VAL A 306 -50.12 21.25 31.11
C VAL A 306 -50.33 20.28 29.96
N GLY A 307 -51.33 19.40 30.05
CA GLY A 307 -51.74 18.52 28.97
C GLY A 307 -52.16 19.31 27.72
N PHE A 308 -53.00 20.34 27.89
CA PHE A 308 -53.40 21.22 26.79
C PHE A 308 -52.21 21.98 26.20
N ALA A 309 -51.33 22.54 27.04
CA ALA A 309 -50.14 23.26 26.59
C ALA A 309 -49.15 22.34 25.85
N MET A 310 -48.91 21.12 26.34
CA MET A 310 -48.06 20.12 25.70
C MET A 310 -48.64 19.64 24.37
N LEU A 311 -49.96 19.44 24.29
CA LEU A 311 -50.64 19.06 23.03
C LEU A 311 -50.56 20.20 22.00
N SER A 312 -50.69 21.45 22.44
CA SER A 312 -50.57 22.65 21.61
C SER A 312 -49.14 22.84 21.09
N VAL A 313 -48.14 22.76 21.98
CA VAL A 313 -46.72 22.89 21.62
C VAL A 313 -46.25 21.71 20.78
N GLY A 314 -46.69 20.49 21.11
CA GLY A 314 -46.41 19.28 20.34
C GLY A 314 -47.00 19.34 18.93
N ALA A 315 -48.26 19.79 18.79
CA ALA A 315 -48.87 20.02 17.48
C ALA A 315 -48.13 21.08 16.67
N VAL A 316 -47.72 22.20 17.29
CA VAL A 316 -46.95 23.26 16.62
C VAL A 316 -45.56 22.77 16.20
N LEU A 317 -44.85 22.03 17.05
CA LEU A 317 -43.53 21.47 16.72
C LEU A 317 -43.60 20.41 15.63
N MET A 318 -44.65 19.58 15.63
CA MET A 318 -44.88 18.57 14.59
C MET A 318 -45.29 19.20 13.25
N LEU A 319 -46.12 20.24 13.27
CA LEU A 319 -46.54 20.97 12.07
C LEU A 319 -45.41 21.84 11.47
N THR A 320 -44.46 22.31 12.29
CA THR A 320 -43.37 23.18 11.83
C THR A 320 -42.12 22.42 11.36
N GLY A 321 -42.05 21.10 11.55
CA GLY A 321 -40.92 20.28 11.10
C GLY A 321 -39.56 20.67 11.70
N LYS A 322 -39.55 21.45 12.79
CA LYS A 322 -38.30 21.99 13.39
C LYS A 322 -37.50 20.98 14.20
N ILE A 323 -38.11 19.84 14.58
CA ILE A 323 -37.39 18.71 15.20
C ILE A 323 -36.96 17.78 14.07
N SER A 324 -35.66 17.62 13.90
CA SER A 324 -35.10 16.71 12.91
C SER A 324 -35.51 15.27 13.25
N PRO A 325 -35.93 14.47 12.24
CA PRO A 325 -36.20 13.05 12.47
C PRO A 325 -34.93 12.29 12.85
N TRP A 326 -35.11 11.04 13.31
CA TRP A 326 -34.01 10.12 13.59
C TRP A 326 -33.05 10.03 12.40
N THR A 327 -31.74 10.04 12.65
CA THR A 327 -30.77 9.82 11.59
C THR A 327 -30.83 8.36 11.11
N GLY A 328 -30.57 8.13 9.81
CA GLY A 328 -30.74 6.80 9.20
C GLY A 328 -29.95 5.68 9.88
N ARG A 329 -28.77 5.98 10.44
CA ARG A 329 -27.91 5.01 11.14
C ARG A 329 -28.49 4.56 12.48
N PHE A 330 -29.06 5.48 13.27
CA PHE A 330 -29.70 5.10 14.54
C PHE A 330 -31.08 4.50 14.29
N TYR A 331 -31.80 4.97 13.26
CA TYR A 331 -33.07 4.38 12.86
C TYR A 331 -32.91 2.92 12.43
N SER A 332 -31.84 2.57 11.72
CA SER A 332 -31.58 1.16 11.35
C SER A 332 -31.32 0.22 12.53
N LEU A 333 -30.98 0.76 13.71
CA LEU A 333 -30.85 -0.05 14.93
C LEU A 333 -32.20 -0.35 15.58
N LEU A 334 -33.22 0.46 15.30
CA LEU A 334 -34.60 0.27 15.74
C LEU A 334 -35.40 -0.55 14.72
N ASP A 335 -35.22 -0.25 13.43
CA ASP A 335 -35.72 -1.02 12.31
C ASP A 335 -34.56 -1.59 11.47
N PRO A 336 -34.15 -2.84 11.70
CA PRO A 336 -33.03 -3.47 10.99
C PRO A 336 -33.28 -3.66 9.49
N SER A 337 -34.52 -3.48 9.01
CA SER A 337 -34.86 -3.66 7.59
C SER A 337 -34.59 -2.40 6.77
N TYR A 338 -34.62 -1.22 7.39
CA TYR A 338 -34.60 0.07 6.68
C TYR A 338 -33.30 0.29 5.90
N ALA A 339 -32.14 0.06 6.53
CA ALA A 339 -30.84 0.26 5.87
C ALA A 339 -30.69 -0.64 4.64
N LYS A 340 -31.03 -1.92 4.77
CA LYS A 340 -30.94 -2.91 3.68
C LYS A 340 -31.80 -2.53 2.47
N ASN A 341 -32.98 -1.98 2.71
CA ASN A 341 -33.94 -1.70 1.64
C ASN A 341 -33.75 -0.32 1.01
N ASN A 342 -33.31 0.69 1.77
CA ASN A 342 -33.33 2.09 1.33
C ASN A 342 -31.96 2.75 1.21
N ILE A 343 -30.94 2.29 1.96
CA ILE A 343 -29.62 2.94 2.01
C ILE A 343 -28.51 1.89 1.84
N PRO A 344 -28.15 1.54 0.59
CA PRO A 344 -27.24 0.43 0.31
C PRO A 344 -25.85 0.64 0.92
N ILE A 345 -25.39 1.88 1.08
CA ILE A 345 -24.07 2.19 1.66
C ILE A 345 -23.96 1.84 3.15
N ILE A 346 -25.06 1.92 3.92
CA ILE A 346 -25.05 1.50 5.33
C ILE A 346 -25.03 -0.04 5.39
N ALA A 347 -25.81 -0.69 4.53
CA ALA A 347 -25.91 -2.15 4.49
C ALA A 347 -24.65 -2.85 3.92
N SER A 348 -23.83 -2.15 3.14
CA SER A 348 -22.62 -2.70 2.51
C SER A 348 -21.50 -2.99 3.50
N VAL A 349 -21.47 -2.31 4.65
CA VAL A 349 -20.43 -2.55 5.66
C VAL A 349 -20.72 -3.87 6.40
N SER A 350 -19.75 -4.77 6.41
CA SER A 350 -19.87 -6.09 7.04
C SER A 350 -20.24 -6.01 8.53
N GLU A 351 -19.78 -4.96 9.22
CA GLU A 351 -20.04 -4.71 10.65
C GLU A 351 -21.50 -4.36 10.98
N HIS A 352 -22.28 -3.92 9.99
CA HIS A 352 -23.70 -3.59 10.15
C HIS A 352 -24.62 -4.82 10.08
N GLN A 353 -24.08 -6.01 9.81
CA GLN A 353 -24.86 -7.23 9.75
C GLN A 353 -25.29 -7.70 11.16
N PRO A 354 -26.37 -8.49 11.27
CA PRO A 354 -26.78 -9.12 12.52
C PRO A 354 -25.77 -10.17 13.01
N THR A 355 -25.68 -10.35 14.33
CA THR A 355 -24.82 -11.37 14.95
C THR A 355 -25.48 -12.74 14.99
N THR A 356 -24.73 -13.79 14.68
CA THR A 356 -25.14 -15.17 14.92
C THR A 356 -24.74 -15.64 16.34
N TRP A 357 -25.37 -16.71 16.83
CA TRP A 357 -25.05 -17.28 18.14
C TRP A 357 -23.60 -17.79 18.24
N SER A 358 -23.01 -18.23 17.12
CA SER A 358 -21.63 -18.68 17.08
C SER A 358 -20.65 -17.55 17.41
N SER A 359 -20.89 -16.34 16.90
CA SER A 359 -20.11 -15.15 17.26
C SER A 359 -20.23 -14.80 18.75
N TYR A 360 -21.43 -14.91 19.34
CA TYR A 360 -21.60 -14.72 20.79
C TYR A 360 -20.75 -15.69 21.61
N TYR A 361 -20.76 -16.97 21.26
CA TYR A 361 -19.97 -17.97 21.97
C TYR A 361 -18.47 -17.76 21.74
N PHE A 362 -18.08 -17.42 20.51
CA PHE A 362 -16.68 -17.18 20.14
C PHE A 362 -16.07 -16.01 20.94
N ASP A 363 -16.83 -14.92 21.12
CA ASP A 363 -16.33 -13.71 21.79
C ASP A 363 -16.40 -13.74 23.33
N LEU A 364 -17.30 -14.54 23.91
CA LEU A 364 -17.65 -14.45 25.33
C LEU A 364 -17.54 -15.78 26.09
N GLN A 365 -17.57 -16.94 25.42
CA GLN A 365 -17.46 -18.30 25.98
C GLN A 365 -18.20 -18.49 27.32
N LEU A 366 -17.53 -18.45 28.48
CA LEU A 366 -18.15 -18.66 29.79
C LEU A 366 -19.18 -17.57 30.15
N LEU A 367 -18.95 -16.34 29.69
CA LEU A 367 -19.75 -15.18 30.09
C LEU A 367 -21.20 -15.29 29.59
N VAL A 368 -21.45 -15.95 28.45
CA VAL A 368 -22.84 -16.13 27.97
C VAL A 368 -23.68 -16.98 28.91
N PHE A 369 -23.08 -17.94 29.61
CA PHE A 369 -23.78 -18.80 30.58
C PHE A 369 -23.93 -18.14 31.95
N MET A 370 -22.95 -17.33 32.35
CA MET A 370 -22.95 -16.65 33.66
C MET A 370 -23.75 -15.35 33.67
N PHE A 371 -24.04 -14.76 32.51
CA PHE A 371 -24.83 -13.53 32.42
C PHE A 371 -26.25 -13.68 32.99
N PRO A 372 -27.07 -14.69 32.62
CA PRO A 372 -28.39 -14.89 33.24
C PRO A 372 -28.34 -15.09 34.76
N VAL A 373 -27.30 -15.77 35.26
CA VAL A 373 -27.07 -15.96 36.71
C VAL A 373 -26.80 -14.61 37.39
N GLY A 374 -25.99 -13.76 36.77
CA GLY A 374 -25.74 -12.39 37.22
C GLY A 374 -27.00 -11.53 37.26
N LEU A 375 -27.83 -11.59 36.20
CA LEU A 375 -29.12 -10.89 36.15
C LEU A 375 -30.04 -11.37 37.26
N TYR A 376 -30.17 -12.69 37.44
CA TYR A 376 -31.01 -13.28 38.49
C TYR A 376 -30.66 -12.73 39.88
N TYR A 377 -29.38 -12.66 40.23
CA TYR A 377 -28.96 -12.08 41.51
C TYR A 377 -29.20 -10.57 41.64
N CYS A 378 -29.12 -9.84 40.53
CA CYS A 378 -29.46 -8.42 40.50
C CYS A 378 -30.97 -8.20 40.72
N PHE A 379 -31.82 -9.04 40.14
CA PHE A 379 -33.27 -9.03 40.38
C PHE A 379 -33.64 -9.48 41.79
N ASN A 380 -32.95 -10.47 42.36
CA ASN A 380 -33.29 -10.99 43.67
C ASN A 380 -33.07 -9.97 44.80
N ASN A 381 -32.08 -9.08 44.70
CA ASN A 381 -32.01 -7.93 45.59
C ASN A 381 -31.88 -6.62 44.80
N LEU A 382 -33.02 -6.02 44.50
CA LEU A 382 -33.12 -4.76 43.77
C LEU A 382 -32.62 -3.58 44.61
N SER A 383 -31.65 -2.86 44.06
CA SER A 383 -31.13 -1.59 44.54
C SER A 383 -31.14 -0.59 43.38
N ASP A 384 -31.17 0.71 43.68
CA ASP A 384 -31.19 1.77 42.67
C ASP A 384 -30.05 1.60 41.65
N ALA A 385 -28.84 1.26 42.13
CA ALA A 385 -27.69 0.97 41.26
C ALA A 385 -27.81 -0.33 40.45
N ARG A 386 -28.57 -1.33 40.95
CA ARG A 386 -28.76 -2.61 40.26
C ARG A 386 -29.83 -2.53 39.17
N ILE A 387 -30.79 -1.63 39.31
CA ILE A 387 -31.75 -1.34 38.23
C ILE A 387 -30.99 -0.80 37.01
N PHE A 388 -30.00 0.07 37.23
CA PHE A 388 -29.12 0.55 36.16
C PHE A 388 -28.41 -0.58 35.40
N ILE A 389 -27.74 -1.50 36.10
CA ILE A 389 -26.97 -2.58 35.43
C ILE A 389 -27.89 -3.57 34.69
N ILE A 390 -29.11 -3.81 35.20
CA ILE A 390 -30.11 -4.62 34.51
C ILE A 390 -30.53 -3.96 33.19
N MET A 391 -30.87 -2.67 33.23
CA MET A 391 -31.24 -1.93 32.02
C MET A 391 -30.09 -1.88 31.02
N TYR A 392 -28.86 -1.63 31.49
CA TYR A 392 -27.68 -1.67 30.63
C TYR A 392 -27.52 -3.05 29.96
N GLY A 393 -27.63 -4.14 30.74
CA GLY A 393 -27.51 -5.51 30.22
C GLY A 393 -28.55 -5.84 29.15
N VAL A 394 -29.84 -5.55 29.42
CA VAL A 394 -30.94 -5.86 28.49
C VAL A 394 -30.85 -5.03 27.22
N THR A 395 -30.65 -3.71 27.35
CA THR A 395 -30.57 -2.81 26.19
C THR A 395 -29.34 -3.11 25.34
N SER A 396 -28.18 -3.36 25.96
CA SER A 396 -26.97 -3.69 25.22
C SER A 396 -27.07 -5.03 24.50
N MET A 397 -27.73 -6.03 25.08
CA MET A 397 -27.94 -7.35 24.48
C MET A 397 -28.85 -7.27 23.24
N TYR A 398 -29.87 -6.42 23.27
CA TYR A 398 -30.71 -6.17 22.10
C TYR A 398 -29.89 -5.54 20.96
N PHE A 399 -29.14 -4.49 21.25
CA PHE A 399 -28.35 -3.80 20.22
C PHE A 399 -27.23 -4.65 19.64
N SER A 400 -26.56 -5.48 20.45
CA SER A 400 -25.59 -6.43 19.91
C SER A 400 -26.23 -7.49 19.02
N ALA A 401 -27.49 -7.87 19.26
CA ALA A 401 -28.19 -8.84 18.42
C ALA A 401 -28.50 -8.27 17.02
N VAL A 402 -28.78 -6.97 16.95
CA VAL A 402 -29.07 -6.27 15.70
C VAL A 402 -27.80 -5.99 14.90
N MET A 403 -26.66 -5.71 15.54
CA MET A 403 -25.43 -5.27 14.86
C MET A 403 -24.16 -5.83 15.50
N VAL A 404 -23.29 -6.46 14.69
CA VAL A 404 -22.01 -7.06 15.13
C VAL A 404 -21.09 -6.08 15.84
N ARG A 405 -20.93 -4.85 15.33
CA ARG A 405 -20.05 -3.85 15.99
C ARG A 405 -20.45 -3.52 17.43
N LEU A 406 -21.73 -3.65 17.77
CA LEU A 406 -22.24 -3.31 19.10
C LEU A 406 -21.98 -4.41 20.15
N MET A 407 -21.41 -5.55 19.75
CA MET A 407 -20.85 -6.56 20.65
C MET A 407 -19.80 -5.96 21.61
N LEU A 408 -19.07 -4.95 21.15
CA LEU A 408 -18.10 -4.20 21.95
C LEU A 408 -18.72 -3.56 23.20
N VAL A 409 -19.95 -3.03 23.09
CA VAL A 409 -20.66 -2.37 24.19
C VAL A 409 -21.27 -3.40 25.15
N LEU A 410 -21.54 -4.61 24.66
CA LEU A 410 -22.04 -5.73 25.46
C LEU A 410 -20.95 -6.35 26.34
N ALA A 411 -19.72 -6.48 25.86
CA ALA A 411 -18.65 -7.18 26.57
C ALA A 411 -18.44 -6.68 28.03
N PRO A 412 -18.39 -5.37 28.33
CA PRO A 412 -18.22 -4.89 29.70
C PRO A 412 -19.35 -5.31 30.65
N VAL A 413 -20.61 -5.20 30.25
CA VAL A 413 -21.75 -5.57 31.11
C VAL A 413 -21.82 -7.08 31.33
N MET A 414 -21.43 -7.87 30.32
CA MET A 414 -21.28 -9.33 30.44
C MET A 414 -20.22 -9.69 31.49
N CYS A 415 -19.05 -9.03 31.47
CA CYS A 415 -17.99 -9.26 32.45
C CYS A 415 -18.45 -8.91 33.88
N ILE A 416 -19.17 -7.80 34.05
CA ILE A 416 -19.64 -7.33 35.37
C ILE A 416 -20.67 -8.31 35.94
N LEU A 417 -21.70 -8.67 35.16
CA LEU A 417 -22.77 -9.56 35.62
C LEU A 417 -22.27 -10.99 35.80
N SER A 418 -21.41 -11.48 34.91
CA SER A 418 -20.74 -12.78 35.08
C SER A 418 -19.84 -12.79 36.31
N GLY A 419 -19.09 -11.70 36.54
CA GLY A 419 -18.27 -11.53 37.74
C GLY A 419 -19.10 -11.56 39.03
N ILE A 420 -20.27 -10.92 39.04
CA ILE A 420 -21.23 -11.00 40.17
C ILE A 420 -21.76 -12.42 40.36
N GLY A 421 -22.14 -13.10 39.27
CA GLY A 421 -22.66 -14.46 39.27
C GLY A 421 -21.65 -15.48 39.82
N VAL A 422 -20.44 -15.49 39.26
CA VAL A 422 -19.36 -16.39 39.70
C VAL A 422 -18.93 -16.06 41.13
N SER A 423 -18.78 -14.77 41.50
CA SER A 423 -18.50 -14.36 42.89
C SER A 423 -19.56 -14.89 43.86
N GLN A 424 -20.84 -14.85 43.48
CA GLN A 424 -21.91 -15.33 44.35
C GLN A 424 -21.86 -16.85 44.53
N VAL A 425 -21.59 -17.60 43.46
CA VAL A 425 -21.39 -19.05 43.53
C VAL A 425 -20.22 -19.38 44.47
N LEU A 426 -19.05 -18.78 44.23
CA LEU A 426 -17.86 -18.96 45.06
C LEU A 426 -18.13 -18.61 46.53
N THR A 427 -18.74 -17.46 46.81
CA THR A 427 -19.03 -17.02 48.18
C THR A 427 -19.99 -17.97 48.90
N THR A 428 -20.93 -18.58 48.18
CA THR A 428 -21.92 -19.50 48.76
C THR A 428 -21.28 -20.84 49.09
N TYR A 429 -20.50 -21.42 48.19
CA TYR A 429 -19.88 -22.73 48.40
C TYR A 429 -18.62 -22.65 49.29
N MET A 430 -17.79 -21.60 49.19
CA MET A 430 -16.59 -21.43 50.04
C MET A 430 -16.92 -21.26 51.53
N LYS A 431 -18.10 -20.74 51.87
CA LYS A 431 -18.58 -20.65 53.26
C LYS A 431 -18.98 -22.01 53.85
N ASN A 432 -19.30 -22.97 52.99
CA ASN A 432 -19.72 -24.31 53.40
C ASN A 432 -18.53 -25.25 53.66
N LEU A 433 -17.28 -24.82 53.43
CA LEU A 433 -16.10 -25.61 53.81
C LEU A 433 -15.77 -25.43 55.29
N ASP A 434 -15.60 -26.56 56.00
CA ASP A 434 -15.21 -26.60 57.42
C ASP A 434 -13.85 -25.94 57.70
N ILE A 435 -12.96 -25.85 56.71
CA ILE A 435 -11.64 -25.21 56.80
C ILE A 435 -11.75 -23.68 56.93
N SER A 436 -12.89 -23.08 56.53
CA SER A 436 -13.06 -21.63 56.40
C SER A 436 -13.22 -20.89 57.75
N ARG A 437 -13.37 -21.61 58.88
CA ARG A 437 -13.44 -21.01 60.24
C ARG A 437 -12.73 -21.88 61.29
N PRO A 438 -11.48 -21.57 61.68
CA PRO A 438 -10.79 -22.30 62.75
C PRO A 438 -11.32 -22.01 64.17
N ASP A 439 -11.98 -20.86 64.41
CA ASP A 439 -12.11 -20.31 65.79
C ASP A 439 -13.52 -20.23 66.40
N LYS A 440 -14.55 -20.91 65.86
CA LYS A 440 -15.82 -21.05 66.59
C LYS A 440 -16.38 -22.46 66.56
N LYS A 441 -15.82 -23.33 67.41
CA LYS A 441 -16.55 -24.50 67.94
C LYS A 441 -17.61 -24.03 68.94
N SER A 442 -18.71 -23.45 68.47
CA SER A 442 -19.97 -23.48 69.25
C SER A 442 -20.82 -24.60 68.67
N LYS A 443 -21.11 -25.62 69.49
CA LYS A 443 -22.02 -26.74 69.19
C LYS A 443 -23.28 -26.22 68.46
N LYS A 444 -23.38 -26.45 67.14
CA LYS A 444 -24.64 -26.39 66.41
C LYS A 444 -24.91 -27.80 65.88
N GLN A 445 -26.07 -28.33 66.28
CA GLN A 445 -26.70 -29.55 65.78
C GLN A 445 -26.42 -29.73 64.28
N GLN A 446 -25.79 -30.86 63.92
CA GLN A 446 -25.71 -31.30 62.53
C GLN A 446 -27.14 -31.56 62.04
N ASP A 447 -27.65 -30.73 61.12
CA ASP A 447 -28.83 -31.09 60.34
C ASP A 447 -28.53 -32.36 59.53
N ALA A 448 -29.18 -33.46 59.90
CA ALA A 448 -28.94 -34.81 59.37
C ALA A 448 -29.33 -35.00 57.88
N THR A 449 -29.83 -33.96 57.20
CA THR A 449 -30.41 -34.07 55.86
C THR A 449 -29.38 -33.89 54.72
N TYR A 450 -28.13 -33.49 54.98
CA TYR A 450 -27.13 -33.26 53.93
C TYR A 450 -25.68 -33.61 54.34
N PRO A 451 -25.31 -34.91 54.37
CA PRO A 451 -23.97 -35.36 54.77
C PRO A 451 -22.83 -35.06 53.77
N ILE A 452 -23.14 -34.67 52.51
CA ILE A 452 -22.15 -34.43 51.43
C ILE A 452 -21.90 -32.92 51.19
N LYS A 453 -22.32 -32.03 52.10
CA LYS A 453 -22.21 -30.56 51.93
C LYS A 453 -20.80 -30.08 51.62
N ASN A 454 -19.78 -30.63 52.28
CA ASN A 454 -18.39 -30.22 52.09
C ASN A 454 -17.81 -30.69 50.75
N GLU A 455 -18.05 -31.95 50.38
CA GLU A 455 -17.55 -32.53 49.13
C GLU A 455 -18.23 -31.87 47.92
N VAL A 456 -19.54 -31.59 47.99
CA VAL A 456 -20.25 -30.83 46.96
C VAL A 456 -19.70 -29.42 46.83
N ALA A 457 -19.39 -28.76 47.94
CA ALA A 457 -18.80 -27.42 47.92
C ALA A 457 -17.39 -27.42 47.31
N SER A 458 -16.55 -28.38 47.68
CA SER A 458 -15.21 -28.56 47.11
C SER A 458 -15.29 -28.86 45.61
N GLY A 459 -16.16 -29.78 45.20
CA GLY A 459 -16.41 -30.12 43.80
C GLY A 459 -16.86 -28.91 42.98
N MET A 460 -17.79 -28.10 43.51
CA MET A 460 -18.26 -26.90 42.80
C MET A 460 -17.18 -25.83 42.64
N ILE A 461 -16.29 -25.67 43.64
CA ILE A 461 -15.15 -24.75 43.53
C ILE A 461 -14.18 -25.22 42.44
N LEU A 462 -13.86 -26.52 42.40
CA LEU A 462 -13.00 -27.10 41.36
C LEU A 462 -13.62 -26.96 39.96
N VAL A 463 -14.93 -27.20 39.82
CA VAL A 463 -15.65 -27.00 38.56
C VAL A 463 -15.57 -25.53 38.12
N MET A 464 -15.81 -24.58 39.04
CA MET A 464 -15.73 -23.16 38.70
C MET A 464 -14.31 -22.73 38.34
N ALA A 465 -13.30 -23.25 39.03
CA ALA A 465 -11.89 -23.02 38.69
C ALA A 465 -11.55 -23.57 37.30
N PHE A 466 -12.01 -24.79 36.96
CA PHE A 466 -11.84 -25.38 35.64
C PHE A 466 -12.44 -24.48 34.55
N PHE A 467 -13.68 -24.00 34.72
CA PHE A 467 -14.31 -23.09 33.76
C PHE A 467 -13.53 -21.78 33.57
N LEU A 468 -13.00 -21.18 34.64
CA LEU A 468 -12.20 -19.96 34.55
C LEU A 468 -10.86 -20.19 33.82
N ILE A 469 -10.24 -21.35 34.04
CA ILE A 469 -9.00 -21.74 33.35
C ILE A 469 -9.27 -21.97 31.86
N THR A 470 -10.32 -22.73 31.51
CA THR A 470 -10.73 -22.94 30.11
C THR A 470 -11.09 -21.64 29.41
N TYR A 471 -11.78 -20.72 30.11
CA TYR A 471 -12.08 -19.38 29.58
C TYR A 471 -10.80 -18.60 29.24
N THR A 472 -9.77 -18.69 30.08
CA THR A 472 -8.49 -18.02 29.85
C THR A 472 -7.76 -18.60 28.63
N PHE A 473 -7.75 -19.93 28.48
CA PHE A 473 -7.18 -20.60 27.31
C PHE A 473 -7.92 -20.24 26.01
N HIS A 474 -9.25 -20.30 26.03
CA HIS A 474 -10.09 -19.91 24.89
C HIS A 474 -9.80 -18.46 24.48
N SER A 475 -9.80 -17.54 25.44
CA SER A 475 -9.59 -16.12 25.17
C SER A 475 -8.21 -15.83 24.57
N THR A 476 -7.18 -16.52 25.07
CA THR A 476 -5.82 -16.41 24.54
C THR A 476 -5.72 -16.98 23.12
N TRP A 477 -6.34 -18.14 22.87
CA TRP A 477 -6.36 -18.76 21.54
C TRP A 477 -7.10 -17.90 20.51
N VAL A 478 -8.28 -17.39 20.84
CA VAL A 478 -9.05 -16.50 19.93
C VAL A 478 -8.25 -15.23 19.61
N THR A 479 -7.64 -14.62 20.62
CA THR A 479 -6.82 -13.42 20.42
C THR A 479 -5.62 -13.70 19.52
N SER A 480 -4.94 -14.82 19.78
CA SER A 480 -3.75 -15.25 19.04
C SER A 480 -4.08 -15.60 17.59
N GLU A 481 -5.12 -16.37 17.30
CA GLU A 481 -5.33 -16.88 15.94
C GLU A 481 -6.29 -16.04 15.09
N ALA A 482 -7.29 -15.38 15.70
CA ALA A 482 -8.33 -14.67 14.94
C ALA A 482 -8.14 -13.15 14.92
N TYR A 483 -7.88 -12.52 16.06
CA TYR A 483 -7.89 -11.05 16.16
C TYR A 483 -6.52 -10.37 15.98
N SER A 484 -5.41 -11.11 16.04
CA SER A 484 -4.06 -10.55 15.91
C SER A 484 -3.47 -10.66 14.50
N SER A 485 -4.28 -10.37 13.47
CA SER A 485 -3.85 -10.32 12.07
C SER A 485 -3.91 -8.88 11.52
N PRO A 486 -2.80 -8.33 10.99
CA PRO A 486 -2.80 -7.06 10.29
C PRO A 486 -3.59 -7.17 8.98
N SER A 487 -4.29 -6.09 8.62
CA SER A 487 -5.02 -6.00 7.34
C SER A 487 -4.15 -5.52 6.18
N ILE A 488 -2.98 -4.95 6.49
CA ILE A 488 -2.08 -4.36 5.49
C ILE A 488 -1.04 -5.35 4.97
N VAL A 489 -0.60 -6.24 5.85
CA VAL A 489 0.34 -7.31 5.52
C VAL A 489 -0.45 -8.61 5.50
N LEU A 490 -0.52 -9.26 4.35
CA LEU A 490 -1.19 -10.55 4.25
C LEU A 490 -0.18 -11.64 4.61
N SER A 491 -0.60 -12.62 5.41
CA SER A 491 0.25 -13.78 5.71
C SER A 491 -0.38 -15.07 5.25
N ALA A 492 0.37 -15.86 4.51
CA ALA A 492 0.03 -17.24 4.16
C ALA A 492 0.99 -18.22 4.84
N ARG A 493 0.57 -19.48 4.90
CA ARG A 493 1.41 -20.60 5.35
C ARG A 493 1.82 -21.42 4.12
N GLY A 494 3.12 -21.64 3.94
CA GLY A 494 3.67 -22.59 2.97
C GLY A 494 3.33 -24.03 3.34
N GLY A 495 3.49 -24.96 2.40
CA GLY A 495 3.24 -26.39 2.62
C GLY A 495 4.15 -27.03 3.67
N ASP A 496 5.30 -26.41 3.96
CA ASP A 496 6.27 -26.76 5.00
C ASP A 496 5.95 -26.11 6.37
N GLY A 497 4.90 -25.29 6.45
CA GLY A 497 4.55 -24.51 7.64
C GLY A 497 5.32 -23.19 7.78
N SER A 498 6.20 -22.84 6.83
CA SER A 498 6.84 -21.53 6.79
C SER A 498 5.81 -20.42 6.58
N ARG A 499 6.08 -19.23 7.13
CA ARG A 499 5.19 -18.09 6.98
C ARG A 499 5.67 -17.22 5.82
N ILE A 500 4.84 -17.11 4.79
CA ILE A 500 5.07 -16.21 3.65
C ILE A 500 4.26 -14.95 3.90
N ILE A 501 4.89 -13.81 3.69
CA ILE A 501 4.30 -12.49 3.91
C ILE A 501 4.20 -11.79 2.57
N PHE A 502 3.00 -11.34 2.21
CA PHE A 502 2.75 -10.51 1.03
C PHE A 502 2.52 -9.07 1.47
N ASP A 503 3.26 -8.16 0.86
CA ASP A 503 3.28 -6.75 1.24
C ASP A 503 2.97 -5.81 0.08
N ASP A 504 2.20 -6.31 -0.88
CA ASP A 504 1.86 -5.64 -2.13
C ASP A 504 1.16 -4.29 -1.91
N PHE A 505 0.37 -4.15 -0.83
CA PHE A 505 -0.29 -2.89 -0.48
C PHE A 505 0.73 -1.78 -0.20
N ARG A 506 1.71 -2.04 0.68
CA ARG A 506 2.72 -1.03 1.02
C ARG A 506 3.59 -0.74 -0.18
N GLU A 507 3.99 -1.76 -0.94
CA GLU A 507 4.73 -1.61 -2.19
C GLU A 507 4.04 -0.65 -3.16
N ALA A 508 2.76 -0.91 -3.48
CA ALA A 508 1.98 -0.08 -4.40
C ALA A 508 1.81 1.36 -3.90
N TYR A 509 1.48 1.54 -2.61
CA TYR A 509 1.34 2.87 -2.02
C TYR A 509 2.68 3.63 -2.01
N TYR A 510 3.81 2.92 -1.81
CA TYR A 510 5.13 3.53 -1.81
C TYR A 510 5.59 3.94 -3.21
N TRP A 511 5.28 3.12 -4.22
CA TRP A 511 5.47 3.48 -5.63
C TRP A 511 4.66 4.73 -5.97
N LEU A 512 3.38 4.75 -5.59
CA LEU A 512 2.51 5.89 -5.85
C LEU A 512 3.04 7.17 -5.20
N ARG A 513 3.68 7.07 -4.04
CA ARG A 513 4.31 8.20 -3.34
C ARG A 513 5.56 8.75 -4.00
N HIS A 514 6.41 7.90 -4.59
CA HIS A 514 7.73 8.33 -5.09
C HIS A 514 7.78 8.53 -6.60
N ASN A 515 6.85 7.93 -7.34
CA ASN A 515 6.89 7.86 -8.81
C ASN A 515 5.76 8.65 -9.50
N THR A 516 4.93 9.38 -8.74
CA THR A 516 3.86 10.22 -9.30
C THR A 516 4.04 11.69 -8.93
N PRO A 517 3.49 12.64 -9.71
CA PRO A 517 3.44 14.05 -9.33
C PRO A 517 2.79 14.29 -7.96
N GLU A 518 3.23 15.31 -7.23
CA GLU A 518 2.73 15.62 -5.88
C GLU A 518 1.26 16.04 -5.84
N ASP A 519 0.71 16.51 -6.97
CA ASP A 519 -0.67 16.92 -7.17
C ASP A 519 -1.52 15.84 -7.87
N ALA A 520 -0.95 14.65 -8.09
CA ALA A 520 -1.65 13.55 -8.73
C ALA A 520 -2.89 13.13 -7.93
N LYS A 521 -4.01 12.96 -8.65
CA LYS A 521 -5.31 12.59 -8.08
C LYS A 521 -5.59 11.13 -8.37
N VAL A 522 -5.85 10.38 -7.31
CA VAL A 522 -6.03 8.92 -7.35
C VAL A 522 -7.50 8.60 -7.13
N MET A 523 -8.10 7.85 -8.05
CA MET A 523 -9.44 7.31 -7.91
C MET A 523 -9.35 5.85 -7.44
N SER A 524 -10.01 5.53 -6.33
CA SER A 524 -10.17 4.17 -5.81
C SER A 524 -11.57 4.01 -5.23
N TRP A 525 -11.92 2.79 -4.83
CA TRP A 525 -13.10 2.60 -3.99
C TRP A 525 -12.91 3.25 -2.60
N TRP A 526 -14.02 3.58 -1.94
CA TRP A 526 -14.02 4.38 -0.70
C TRP A 526 -13.33 3.69 0.47
N ASP A 527 -13.24 2.36 0.50
CA ASP A 527 -12.62 1.57 1.57
C ASP A 527 -11.14 1.91 1.83
N TYR A 528 -10.43 2.33 0.77
CA TYR A 528 -8.97 2.47 0.77
C TYR A 528 -8.51 3.91 0.98
N GLY A 529 -9.44 4.86 1.15
CA GLY A 529 -9.12 6.26 1.01
C GLY A 529 -8.19 6.81 2.09
N TYR A 530 -8.43 6.41 3.34
CA TYR A 530 -7.55 6.76 4.44
C TYR A 530 -6.14 6.17 4.28
N GLN A 531 -6.03 4.93 3.77
CA GLN A 531 -4.74 4.27 3.56
C GLN A 531 -3.92 4.96 2.47
N ILE A 532 -4.53 5.26 1.32
CA ILE A 532 -3.87 5.97 0.22
C ILE A 532 -3.37 7.33 0.72
N THR A 533 -4.22 8.08 1.41
CA THR A 533 -3.85 9.43 1.86
C THR A 533 -2.75 9.40 2.94
N ALA A 534 -2.76 8.41 3.84
CA ALA A 534 -1.75 8.30 4.89
C ALA A 534 -0.41 7.70 4.41
N MET A 535 -0.45 6.73 3.48
CA MET A 535 0.75 6.02 3.01
C MET A 535 1.32 6.58 1.72
N ALA A 536 0.48 6.68 0.69
CA ALA A 536 0.88 7.19 -0.63
C ALA A 536 1.03 8.72 -0.61
N ASN A 537 0.37 9.41 0.32
CA ASN A 537 0.40 10.86 0.44
C ASN A 537 0.03 11.55 -0.89
N ARG A 538 -1.10 11.12 -1.47
CA ARG A 538 -1.67 11.65 -2.71
C ARG A 538 -3.13 12.05 -2.51
N THR A 539 -3.61 12.91 -3.41
CA THR A 539 -4.96 13.45 -3.34
C THR A 539 -5.98 12.40 -3.77
N ILE A 540 -7.06 12.24 -3.02
CA ILE A 540 -8.11 11.25 -3.30
C ILE A 540 -9.48 11.88 -3.50
N LEU A 541 -10.31 11.24 -4.33
CA LEU A 541 -11.66 11.68 -4.65
C LEU A 541 -12.71 11.27 -3.61
N VAL A 542 -12.64 10.03 -3.09
CA VAL A 542 -13.60 9.47 -2.14
C VAL A 542 -12.87 8.86 -0.95
N ASP A 543 -13.55 8.76 0.18
CA ASP A 543 -12.91 8.38 1.43
C ASP A 543 -13.85 7.63 2.37
N ASN A 544 -13.29 6.94 3.36
CA ASN A 544 -14.00 6.03 4.27
C ASN A 544 -15.10 6.69 5.12
N ASN A 545 -15.11 8.02 5.27
CA ASN A 545 -16.13 8.72 6.07
C ASN A 545 -17.53 8.68 5.44
N THR A 546 -17.64 8.48 4.12
CA THR A 546 -18.91 8.36 3.39
C THR A 546 -19.94 9.48 3.61
N TRP A 547 -19.51 10.72 3.84
CA TRP A 547 -20.43 11.83 4.15
C TRP A 547 -21.23 12.35 2.94
N ASN A 548 -20.72 12.16 1.72
CA ASN A 548 -21.40 12.56 0.48
C ASN A 548 -21.62 11.34 -0.45
N ASN A 549 -22.83 10.78 -0.37
CA ASN A 549 -23.22 9.60 -1.15
C ASN A 549 -23.25 9.84 -2.65
N THR A 550 -23.56 11.06 -3.10
CA THR A 550 -23.60 11.40 -4.53
C THR A 550 -22.22 11.30 -5.15
N HIS A 551 -21.19 11.73 -4.43
CA HIS A 551 -19.81 11.66 -4.91
C HIS A 551 -19.30 10.22 -5.00
N ILE A 552 -19.63 9.38 -4.00
CA ILE A 552 -19.33 7.94 -4.04
C ILE A 552 -20.10 7.25 -5.17
N SER A 553 -21.36 7.62 -5.37
CA SER A 553 -22.16 7.14 -6.49
C SER A 553 -21.51 7.48 -7.83
N ARG A 554 -20.91 8.67 -7.98
CA ARG A 554 -20.21 9.07 -9.20
C ARG A 554 -18.97 8.20 -9.48
N VAL A 555 -18.19 7.86 -8.44
CA VAL A 555 -17.07 6.90 -8.57
C VAL A 555 -17.60 5.49 -8.89
N GLY A 556 -18.67 5.05 -8.24
CA GLY A 556 -19.32 3.76 -8.55
C GLY A 556 -19.81 3.69 -9.99
N GLN A 557 -20.33 4.80 -10.54
CA GLN A 557 -20.72 4.90 -11.95
C GLN A 557 -19.52 4.76 -12.88
N ALA A 558 -18.40 5.42 -12.59
CA ALA A 558 -17.19 5.28 -13.39
C ALA A 558 -16.67 3.83 -13.36
N MET A 559 -16.64 3.19 -12.19
CA MET A 559 -16.15 1.81 -12.04
C MET A 559 -17.06 0.77 -12.71
N ALA A 560 -18.38 1.00 -12.76
CA ALA A 560 -19.36 0.06 -13.30
C ALA A 560 -19.71 0.28 -14.78
N SER A 561 -19.30 1.39 -15.40
CA SER A 561 -19.66 1.68 -16.80
C SER A 561 -18.65 1.13 -17.81
N THR A 562 -18.96 1.28 -19.10
CA THR A 562 -18.00 1.07 -20.20
C THR A 562 -16.87 2.10 -20.16
N GLU A 563 -15.73 1.79 -20.79
CA GLU A 563 -14.56 2.69 -20.85
C GLU A 563 -14.88 4.10 -21.33
N GLU A 564 -15.70 4.25 -22.37
CA GLU A 564 -16.06 5.55 -22.94
C GLU A 564 -16.75 6.45 -21.91
N ARG A 565 -17.78 5.92 -21.23
CA ARG A 565 -18.55 6.69 -20.26
C ARG A 565 -17.75 6.92 -18.97
N ALA A 566 -16.97 5.94 -18.56
CA ALA A 566 -16.11 6.08 -17.40
C ALA A 566 -14.99 7.09 -17.63
N TYR A 567 -14.42 7.16 -18.83
CA TYR A 567 -13.40 8.14 -19.20
C TYR A 567 -13.93 9.57 -19.12
N GLU A 568 -15.16 9.82 -19.60
CA GLU A 568 -15.83 11.12 -19.44
C GLU A 568 -15.91 11.54 -17.96
N ILE A 569 -16.31 10.62 -17.07
CA ILE A 569 -16.40 10.88 -15.62
C ILE A 569 -15.01 11.12 -15.02
N MET A 570 -14.02 10.31 -15.38
CA MET A 570 -12.65 10.45 -14.89
C MET A 570 -12.04 11.79 -15.31
N ARG A 571 -12.32 12.26 -16.54
CA ARG A 571 -11.88 13.57 -17.02
C ARG A 571 -12.63 14.71 -16.36
N GLU A 572 -13.94 14.58 -16.13
CA GLU A 572 -14.75 15.57 -15.39
C GLU A 572 -14.19 15.81 -13.97
N LEU A 573 -13.68 14.74 -13.33
CA LEU A 573 -13.14 14.78 -11.98
C LEU A 573 -11.60 14.95 -11.92
N ASP A 574 -10.96 15.29 -13.05
CA ASP A 574 -9.50 15.42 -13.22
C ASP A 574 -8.68 14.24 -12.65
N VAL A 575 -9.14 13.01 -12.81
CA VAL A 575 -8.44 11.81 -12.32
C VAL A 575 -7.16 11.58 -13.12
N SER A 576 -6.03 11.37 -12.43
CA SER A 576 -4.74 11.05 -13.04
C SER A 576 -4.45 9.54 -13.00
N TYR A 577 -4.72 8.91 -11.86
CA TYR A 577 -4.48 7.49 -11.64
C TYR A 577 -5.73 6.79 -11.09
N VAL A 578 -5.90 5.53 -11.45
CA VAL A 578 -6.95 4.65 -10.93
C VAL A 578 -6.27 3.46 -10.25
N LEU A 579 -6.63 3.20 -8.99
CA LEU A 579 -6.12 2.09 -8.21
C LEU A 579 -7.24 1.07 -7.98
N VAL A 580 -6.98 -0.19 -8.33
CA VAL A 580 -7.87 -1.32 -8.09
C VAL A 580 -7.14 -2.47 -7.43
N ILE A 581 -7.85 -3.23 -6.58
CA ILE A 581 -7.33 -4.41 -5.91
C ILE A 581 -7.87 -5.67 -6.56
N PHE A 582 -6.96 -6.54 -6.97
CA PHE A 582 -7.24 -7.78 -7.68
C PHE A 582 -6.66 -8.99 -6.93
N GLY A 583 -7.54 -9.81 -6.38
CA GLY A 583 -7.14 -10.97 -5.56
C GLY A 583 -6.96 -12.28 -6.34
N GLY A 584 -7.11 -12.26 -7.67
CA GLY A 584 -7.27 -13.49 -8.46
C GLY A 584 -6.04 -14.41 -8.49
N LEU A 585 -4.83 -13.86 -8.35
CA LEU A 585 -3.58 -14.64 -8.28
C LEU A 585 -3.29 -15.17 -6.86
N THR A 586 -3.47 -14.32 -5.85
CA THR A 586 -3.16 -14.65 -4.46
C THR A 586 -4.25 -15.45 -3.76
N GLY A 587 -5.48 -15.42 -4.28
CA GLY A 587 -6.65 -15.99 -3.60
C GLY A 587 -7.24 -15.06 -2.54
N TYR A 588 -7.00 -13.74 -2.64
CA TYR A 588 -7.53 -12.77 -1.68
C TYR A 588 -9.02 -12.52 -1.89
N SER A 589 -9.85 -12.99 -0.95
CA SER A 589 -11.32 -12.93 -1.09
C SER A 589 -11.91 -11.52 -1.02
N SER A 590 -11.22 -10.52 -0.47
CA SER A 590 -11.78 -9.17 -0.26
C SER A 590 -11.35 -8.17 -1.33
N ASP A 591 -11.29 -8.64 -2.58
CA ASP A 591 -10.92 -7.82 -3.74
C ASP A 591 -12.08 -7.00 -4.30
N ASP A 592 -11.79 -6.11 -5.26
CA ASP A 592 -12.78 -5.16 -5.78
C ASP A 592 -13.85 -5.82 -6.65
N ILE A 593 -13.59 -7.03 -7.17
CA ILE A 593 -14.57 -7.78 -7.96
C ILE A 593 -15.68 -8.35 -7.07
N ASN A 594 -15.35 -8.85 -5.87
CA ASN A 594 -16.37 -9.27 -4.91
C ASN A 594 -17.17 -8.09 -4.34
N LYS A 595 -16.57 -6.90 -4.31
CA LYS A 595 -17.25 -5.65 -3.89
C LYS A 595 -18.01 -4.97 -5.03
N PHE A 596 -17.77 -5.37 -6.27
CA PHE A 596 -18.28 -4.71 -7.48
C PHE A 596 -19.81 -4.49 -7.46
N LEU A 597 -20.57 -5.47 -6.99
CA LEU A 597 -22.02 -5.37 -6.94
C LEU A 597 -22.51 -4.24 -6.01
N TRP A 598 -21.76 -3.92 -4.95
CA TRP A 598 -22.04 -2.74 -4.13
C TRP A 598 -21.76 -1.44 -4.88
N MET A 599 -20.73 -1.41 -5.71
CA MET A 599 -20.43 -0.27 -6.59
C MET A 599 -21.58 -0.03 -7.58
N VAL A 600 -22.14 -1.11 -8.15
CA VAL A 600 -23.30 -1.05 -9.04
C VAL A 600 -24.55 -0.52 -8.31
N ARG A 601 -24.86 -1.05 -7.12
CA ARG A 601 -26.02 -0.60 -6.32
C ARG A 601 -25.92 0.86 -5.91
N ILE A 602 -24.75 1.30 -5.44
CA ILE A 602 -24.54 2.69 -5.02
C ILE A 602 -24.47 3.61 -6.25
N GLY A 603 -23.81 3.19 -7.32
CA GLY A 603 -23.73 3.91 -8.59
C GLY A 603 -25.09 4.15 -9.23
N GLY A 604 -25.97 3.15 -9.21
CA GLY A 604 -27.33 3.21 -9.76
C GLY A 604 -28.38 3.88 -8.85
N SER A 605 -28.02 4.24 -7.61
CA SER A 605 -28.97 4.81 -6.64
C SER A 605 -29.29 6.30 -6.87
N THR A 606 -28.47 7.01 -7.63
CA THR A 606 -28.64 8.44 -7.92
C THR A 606 -29.25 8.68 -9.29
N ASP A 607 -29.84 9.87 -9.50
CA ASP A 607 -30.52 10.22 -10.75
C ASP A 607 -29.63 10.12 -12.00
N THR A 608 -28.34 10.46 -11.87
CA THR A 608 -27.35 10.34 -12.95
C THR A 608 -27.01 8.88 -13.27
N GLY A 609 -27.16 7.99 -12.30
CA GLY A 609 -26.86 6.57 -12.39
C GLY A 609 -27.99 5.69 -12.89
N ARG A 610 -29.16 6.23 -13.25
CA ARG A 610 -30.35 5.45 -13.67
C ARG A 610 -30.12 4.48 -14.85
N HIS A 611 -29.06 4.70 -15.63
CA HIS A 611 -28.65 3.84 -16.73
C HIS A 611 -27.95 2.55 -16.25
N ILE A 612 -27.42 2.54 -15.01
CA ILE A 612 -26.80 1.39 -14.37
C ILE A 612 -27.90 0.59 -13.66
N LYS A 613 -28.16 -0.63 -14.13
CA LYS A 613 -29.12 -1.55 -13.51
C LYS A 613 -28.40 -2.80 -13.02
N GLU A 614 -28.67 -3.19 -11.77
CA GLU A 614 -28.05 -4.38 -11.17
C GLU A 614 -28.31 -5.65 -11.99
N HIS A 615 -29.52 -5.80 -12.53
CA HIS A 615 -29.92 -6.96 -13.31
C HIS A 615 -29.05 -7.18 -14.57
N ASP A 616 -28.48 -6.11 -15.14
CA ASP A 616 -27.72 -6.20 -16.39
C ASP A 616 -26.35 -6.88 -16.21
N TYR A 617 -25.87 -7.02 -14.97
CA TYR A 617 -24.60 -7.70 -14.66
C TYR A 617 -24.74 -9.19 -14.34
N TYR A 618 -25.96 -9.70 -14.23
CA TYR A 618 -26.22 -11.12 -14.03
C TYR A 618 -26.39 -11.84 -15.38
N THR A 619 -26.18 -13.15 -15.37
CA THR A 619 -26.57 -14.02 -16.48
C THR A 619 -28.09 -14.06 -16.63
N ALA A 620 -28.60 -14.59 -17.74
CA ALA A 620 -30.03 -14.77 -17.95
C ALA A 620 -30.71 -15.68 -16.89
N THR A 621 -29.94 -16.53 -16.20
CA THR A 621 -30.40 -17.37 -15.09
C THR A 621 -30.32 -16.67 -13.73
N GLY A 622 -29.76 -15.46 -13.65
CA GLY A 622 -29.62 -14.68 -12.42
C GLY A 622 -28.33 -14.96 -11.64
N GLU A 623 -27.32 -15.56 -12.25
CA GLU A 623 -26.03 -15.85 -11.62
C GLU A 623 -25.01 -14.73 -11.90
N PHE A 624 -24.09 -14.47 -10.96
CA PHE A 624 -22.96 -13.55 -11.17
C PHE A 624 -21.71 -14.34 -11.53
N ARG A 625 -21.32 -14.33 -12.81
CA ARG A 625 -20.20 -15.13 -13.34
C ARG A 625 -19.23 -14.28 -14.14
N VAL A 626 -17.95 -14.58 -14.01
CA VAL A 626 -16.82 -13.88 -14.69
C VAL A 626 -16.25 -14.66 -15.88
N ASP A 627 -16.78 -15.86 -16.10
CA ASP A 627 -16.43 -16.73 -17.21
C ASP A 627 -17.18 -16.35 -18.49
N ARG A 628 -17.08 -17.20 -19.52
CA ARG A 628 -17.71 -16.97 -20.83
C ARG A 628 -19.24 -16.88 -20.78
N GLU A 629 -19.87 -17.41 -19.73
CA GLU A 629 -21.31 -17.34 -19.53
C GLU A 629 -21.73 -16.04 -18.81
N GLY A 630 -20.77 -15.26 -18.33
CA GLY A 630 -20.99 -13.95 -17.72
C GLY A 630 -21.70 -12.96 -18.65
N SER A 631 -22.39 -11.98 -18.05
CA SER A 631 -23.08 -10.94 -18.84
C SER A 631 -22.11 -10.19 -19.74
N PRO A 632 -22.47 -9.90 -21.01
CA PRO A 632 -21.65 -9.08 -21.89
C PRO A 632 -21.45 -7.66 -21.36
N VAL A 633 -22.34 -7.15 -20.50
CA VAL A 633 -22.18 -5.85 -19.84
C VAL A 633 -21.09 -5.92 -18.79
N LEU A 634 -21.04 -7.00 -18.00
CA LEU A 634 -19.99 -7.24 -17.01
C LEU A 634 -18.62 -7.42 -17.68
N LEU A 635 -18.54 -8.24 -18.73
CA LEU A 635 -17.30 -8.54 -19.45
C LEU A 635 -16.70 -7.30 -20.16
N ASN A 636 -17.51 -6.27 -20.43
CA ASN A 636 -17.08 -5.01 -21.06
C ASN A 636 -17.03 -3.81 -20.08
N CYS A 637 -17.32 -4.04 -18.81
CA CYS A 637 -17.23 -3.03 -17.76
C CYS A 637 -15.77 -2.63 -17.49
N LEU A 638 -15.55 -1.36 -17.15
CA LEU A 638 -14.21 -0.83 -16.81
C LEU A 638 -13.56 -1.66 -15.70
N MET A 639 -14.27 -1.96 -14.61
CA MET A 639 -13.71 -2.75 -13.50
C MET A 639 -13.22 -4.13 -13.94
N TYR A 640 -13.99 -4.84 -14.78
CA TYR A 640 -13.58 -6.14 -15.30
C TYR A 640 -12.30 -6.02 -16.12
N LYS A 641 -12.26 -5.04 -17.03
CA LYS A 641 -11.09 -4.81 -17.87
C LYS A 641 -9.85 -4.41 -17.07
N MET A 642 -9.98 -3.52 -16.09
CA MET A 642 -8.87 -3.11 -15.22
C MET A 642 -8.33 -4.27 -14.36
N CYS A 643 -9.19 -5.13 -13.81
CA CYS A 643 -8.71 -6.23 -12.98
C CYS A 643 -8.05 -7.34 -13.81
N TYR A 644 -8.62 -7.68 -14.97
CA TYR A 644 -8.19 -8.84 -15.77
C TYR A 644 -7.24 -8.51 -16.94
N TYR A 645 -6.77 -7.26 -17.08
CA TYR A 645 -5.85 -6.90 -18.16
C TYR A 645 -4.60 -7.80 -18.14
N ARG A 646 -4.31 -8.46 -19.28
CA ARG A 646 -3.22 -9.44 -19.46
C ARG A 646 -3.26 -10.69 -18.57
N PHE A 647 -4.30 -10.88 -17.77
CA PHE A 647 -4.42 -12.04 -16.88
C PHE A 647 -4.74 -13.34 -17.63
N GLY A 648 -5.32 -13.26 -18.83
CA GLY A 648 -5.71 -14.44 -19.63
C GLY A 648 -4.58 -15.38 -20.02
N GLN A 649 -3.33 -14.91 -19.95
CA GLN A 649 -2.13 -15.66 -20.31
C GLN A 649 -1.36 -16.19 -19.09
N VAL A 650 -1.75 -15.80 -17.87
CA VAL A 650 -1.05 -16.16 -16.63
C VAL A 650 -1.53 -17.53 -16.12
N TYR A 651 -0.58 -18.39 -15.77
CA TYR A 651 -0.85 -19.66 -15.10
C TYR A 651 -0.91 -19.45 -13.58
N THR A 652 -2.08 -19.62 -13.00
CA THR A 652 -2.27 -19.53 -11.55
C THR A 652 -2.19 -20.89 -10.86
N GLU A 653 -2.52 -22.00 -11.51
CA GLU A 653 -2.40 -23.35 -10.94
C GLU A 653 -1.86 -24.34 -11.97
N ALA A 654 -1.05 -25.31 -11.50
CA ALA A 654 -0.38 -26.27 -12.37
C ALA A 654 -1.33 -27.20 -13.17
N LYS A 655 -2.56 -27.42 -12.69
CA LYS A 655 -3.56 -28.31 -13.33
C LYS A 655 -4.75 -27.56 -13.95
N ARG A 656 -4.68 -26.22 -14.04
CA ARG A 656 -5.77 -25.38 -14.55
C ARG A 656 -5.35 -24.67 -15.84
N PRO A 657 -6.32 -24.26 -16.69
CA PRO A 657 -6.01 -23.46 -17.87
C PRO A 657 -5.41 -22.10 -17.48
N PRO A 658 -4.70 -21.42 -18.40
CA PRO A 658 -4.25 -20.05 -18.19
C PRO A 658 -5.44 -19.10 -18.07
N GLY A 659 -5.29 -18.03 -17.28
CA GLY A 659 -6.37 -17.11 -16.96
C GLY A 659 -7.40 -17.68 -15.98
N TYR A 660 -6.96 -18.54 -15.06
CA TYR A 660 -7.81 -19.11 -14.01
C TYR A 660 -7.80 -18.24 -12.75
N ASP A 661 -8.97 -17.79 -12.31
CA ASP A 661 -9.15 -16.96 -11.12
C ASP A 661 -9.31 -17.84 -9.87
N ARG A 662 -8.38 -17.74 -8.91
CA ARG A 662 -8.40 -18.56 -7.69
C ARG A 662 -9.51 -18.20 -6.71
N VAL A 663 -10.02 -16.96 -6.74
CA VAL A 663 -11.07 -16.51 -5.81
C VAL A 663 -12.43 -16.97 -6.31
N ARG A 664 -12.68 -16.79 -7.61
CA ARG A 664 -13.96 -17.15 -8.25
C ARG A 664 -13.99 -18.61 -8.72
N ASN A 665 -12.85 -19.30 -8.70
CA ASN A 665 -12.69 -20.68 -9.17
C ASN A 665 -13.16 -20.88 -10.62
N ALA A 666 -12.98 -19.88 -11.47
CA ALA A 666 -13.49 -19.83 -12.84
C ALA A 666 -12.40 -19.39 -13.83
N GLU A 667 -12.51 -19.88 -15.07
CA GLU A 667 -11.71 -19.38 -16.20
C GLU A 667 -12.34 -18.11 -16.74
N ILE A 668 -11.55 -17.06 -16.95
CA ILE A 668 -12.08 -15.76 -17.39
C ILE A 668 -12.72 -15.84 -18.79
N GLY A 669 -13.81 -15.10 -18.98
CA GLY A 669 -14.55 -15.05 -20.24
C GLY A 669 -13.76 -14.42 -21.39
N ASN A 670 -13.28 -13.19 -21.17
CA ASN A 670 -12.48 -12.44 -22.14
C ASN A 670 -11.00 -12.54 -21.77
N LYS A 671 -10.21 -13.25 -22.59
CA LYS A 671 -8.78 -13.46 -22.34
C LYS A 671 -7.89 -12.35 -22.88
N ASP A 672 -8.24 -11.84 -24.06
CA ASP A 672 -7.46 -10.85 -24.77
C ASP A 672 -8.36 -9.64 -25.07
N PHE A 673 -8.00 -8.51 -24.48
CA PHE A 673 -8.62 -7.21 -24.73
C PHE A 673 -7.60 -6.11 -24.45
N GLU A 674 -7.77 -4.96 -25.09
CA GLU A 674 -6.93 -3.79 -24.86
C GLU A 674 -7.70 -2.71 -24.06
N LEU A 675 -6.92 -1.81 -23.46
CA LEU A 675 -7.41 -0.63 -22.75
C LEU A 675 -7.17 0.60 -23.63
N ASP A 676 -8.25 1.20 -24.13
CA ASP A 676 -8.16 2.30 -25.09
C ASP A 676 -7.79 3.62 -24.38
N VAL A 677 -8.41 3.83 -23.21
CA VAL A 677 -8.34 5.11 -22.46
C VAL A 677 -7.42 5.07 -21.23
N LEU A 678 -6.95 3.87 -20.85
CA LEU A 678 -6.05 3.65 -19.72
C LEU A 678 -4.73 3.05 -20.19
N GLU A 679 -3.66 3.30 -19.43
CA GLU A 679 -2.38 2.59 -19.55
C GLU A 679 -2.01 1.98 -18.18
N GLU A 680 -1.48 0.76 -18.18
CA GLU A 680 -0.98 0.13 -16.95
C GLU A 680 0.31 0.85 -16.51
N ALA A 681 0.26 1.48 -15.34
CA ALA A 681 1.39 2.25 -14.80
C ALA A 681 2.23 1.43 -13.82
N TYR A 682 1.57 0.59 -13.00
CA TYR A 682 2.23 -0.30 -12.07
C TYR A 682 1.33 -1.49 -11.70
N THR A 683 1.92 -2.66 -11.51
CA THR A 683 1.27 -3.84 -10.94
C THR A 683 2.26 -4.49 -9.97
N THR A 684 1.79 -4.78 -8.75
CA THR A 684 2.62 -5.38 -7.67
C THR A 684 3.10 -6.78 -8.01
N GLU A 685 4.12 -7.27 -7.29
CA GLU A 685 4.71 -8.60 -7.47
C GLU A 685 3.67 -9.73 -7.59
N HIS A 686 2.68 -9.76 -6.70
CA HIS A 686 1.65 -10.81 -6.69
C HIS A 686 0.32 -10.37 -7.33
N TRP A 687 0.35 -9.31 -8.14
CA TRP A 687 -0.80 -8.77 -8.87
C TRP A 687 -1.98 -8.36 -7.97
N LEU A 688 -1.70 -8.06 -6.70
CA LEU A 688 -2.72 -7.72 -5.72
C LEU A 688 -3.26 -6.30 -5.87
N VAL A 689 -2.38 -5.34 -6.15
CA VAL A 689 -2.74 -3.94 -6.41
C VAL A 689 -2.30 -3.58 -7.82
N ARG A 690 -3.22 -2.99 -8.60
CA ARG A 690 -2.96 -2.53 -9.96
C ARG A 690 -3.27 -1.05 -10.06
N ILE A 691 -2.35 -0.30 -10.66
CA ILE A 691 -2.42 1.13 -10.82
C ILE A 691 -2.40 1.45 -12.32
N TYR A 692 -3.45 2.11 -12.78
CA TYR A 692 -3.63 2.55 -14.15
C TYR A 692 -3.51 4.06 -14.22
N LYS A 693 -2.87 4.58 -15.27
CA LYS A 693 -2.83 6.00 -15.57
C LYS A 693 -3.88 6.32 -16.63
N VAL A 694 -4.61 7.41 -16.40
CA VAL A 694 -5.62 7.91 -17.35
C VAL A 694 -4.89 8.62 -18.48
N LYS A 695 -5.11 8.18 -19.73
CA LYS A 695 -4.47 8.80 -20.89
C LYS A 695 -5.04 10.20 -21.14
N ASP A 696 -4.21 11.09 -21.67
CA ASP A 696 -4.65 12.40 -22.16
C ASP A 696 -5.58 12.27 -23.37
N LEU A 697 -6.29 13.35 -23.71
CA LEU A 697 -7.11 13.40 -24.92
C LEU A 697 -6.26 13.06 -26.15
N ASP A 698 -6.86 12.47 -27.16
CA ASP A 698 -6.14 12.21 -28.40
C ASP A 698 -5.66 13.52 -29.02
N ASN A 699 -4.38 13.57 -29.39
CA ASN A 699 -3.71 14.80 -29.83
C ASN A 699 -4.36 15.39 -31.10
N ARG A 700 -5.04 14.55 -31.90
CA ARG A 700 -5.74 14.95 -33.14
C ARG A 700 -7.26 15.12 -32.95
N GLY A 701 -7.77 14.92 -31.73
CA GLY A 701 -9.20 15.00 -31.43
C GLY A 701 -10.04 13.88 -32.06
N LEU A 702 -9.44 12.71 -32.36
CA LEU A 702 -10.20 11.56 -32.83
C LEU A 702 -10.95 10.89 -31.68
N SER A 703 -12.12 10.32 -31.97
CA SER A 703 -12.80 9.41 -31.06
C SER A 703 -12.01 8.11 -30.96
N ARG A 704 -11.35 7.88 -29.81
CA ARG A 704 -10.51 6.69 -29.56
C ARG A 704 -11.24 5.35 -29.68
N THR A 705 -12.57 5.34 -29.61
CA THR A 705 -13.40 4.12 -29.77
C THR A 705 -13.56 3.66 -31.22
N THR A 706 -13.19 4.47 -32.22
CA THR A 706 -13.47 4.16 -33.64
C THR A 706 -12.34 3.39 -34.35
N GLU A 707 -11.13 3.33 -33.78
CA GLU A 707 -10.03 2.57 -34.40
C GLU A 707 -10.21 1.05 -34.27
N ALA A 708 -11.05 0.56 -33.36
CA ALA A 708 -11.37 -0.86 -33.22
C ALA A 708 -12.51 -1.36 -34.15
N ILE A 709 -13.31 -0.46 -34.75
CA ILE A 709 -14.49 -0.80 -35.58
C ILE A 709 -14.25 -0.52 -37.08
N VAL A 710 -13.01 -0.71 -37.56
CA VAL A 710 -12.77 -0.89 -39.02
C VAL A 710 -12.99 -2.35 -39.45
N GLY A 711 -13.33 -3.24 -38.51
CA GLY A 711 -13.85 -4.57 -38.79
C GLY A 711 -15.38 -4.61 -38.70
N VAL A 712 -16.04 -4.74 -39.85
CA VAL A 712 -17.45 -5.21 -40.00
C VAL A 712 -18.54 -4.13 -39.91
N CYS A 713 -18.83 -3.43 -41.02
CA CYS A 713 -20.01 -3.71 -41.86
C CYS A 713 -20.09 -2.76 -43.09
N GLY A 714 -20.20 -3.35 -44.28
CA GLY A 714 -21.08 -2.81 -45.33
C GLY A 714 -20.62 -1.63 -46.19
N TRP A 715 -19.33 -1.35 -46.32
CA TRP A 715 -18.81 -0.58 -47.46
C TRP A 715 -17.89 -1.50 -48.26
N SER A 716 -18.21 -1.69 -49.55
CA SER A 716 -17.46 -2.50 -50.50
C SER A 716 -16.08 -1.89 -50.72
N TRP A 717 -15.14 -2.23 -49.84
CA TRP A 717 -13.74 -2.03 -50.10
C TRP A 717 -13.33 -3.08 -51.12
N MET A 718 -12.99 -2.60 -52.32
CA MET A 718 -12.27 -3.35 -53.33
C MET A 718 -11.19 -4.18 -52.65
N ALA A 719 -11.30 -5.50 -52.77
CA ALA A 719 -10.25 -6.41 -52.40
C ALA A 719 -8.97 -5.94 -53.08
N SER A 720 -8.09 -5.31 -52.31
CA SER A 720 -6.71 -5.10 -52.73
C SER A 720 -6.02 -6.44 -52.58
N VAL A 721 -6.33 -7.33 -53.52
CA VAL A 721 -5.47 -8.43 -53.89
C VAL A 721 -4.22 -7.77 -54.45
N VAL A 722 -3.21 -7.51 -53.61
CA VAL A 722 -1.86 -7.22 -54.09
C VAL A 722 -1.23 -8.54 -54.54
N THR A 723 -1.80 -9.10 -55.60
CA THR A 723 -1.07 -9.95 -56.54
C THR A 723 -0.16 -9.03 -57.33
N VAL A 724 1.14 -9.11 -57.10
CA VAL A 724 2.13 -8.48 -57.98
C VAL A 724 2.13 -9.26 -59.31
N LYS A 725 1.24 -8.84 -60.22
CA LYS A 725 1.22 -9.27 -61.61
C LYS A 725 2.47 -8.73 -62.30
N LYS A 726 3.25 -9.66 -62.87
CA LYS A 726 4.35 -9.41 -63.83
C LYS A 726 3.93 -8.39 -64.90
N GLU A 727 4.58 -7.23 -64.92
CA GLU A 727 4.80 -6.52 -66.19
C GLU A 727 6.04 -7.09 -66.89
N LYS A 728 5.94 -7.15 -68.21
CA LYS A 728 6.82 -7.88 -69.14
C LYS A 728 8.27 -7.39 -69.08
N ARG A 729 9.20 -8.35 -69.06
CA ARG A 729 10.61 -8.19 -69.45
C ARG A 729 10.73 -8.02 -70.97
N PRO A 730 11.68 -7.24 -71.52
CA PRO A 730 12.39 -7.62 -72.73
C PRO A 730 13.51 -8.63 -72.39
N ALA A 731 13.88 -9.40 -73.42
CA ALA A 731 14.47 -10.72 -73.37
C ALA A 731 15.79 -10.90 -72.60
N GLN A 732 16.00 -12.15 -72.20
CA GLN A 732 17.27 -12.76 -71.79
C GLN A 732 18.39 -12.47 -72.79
N ASP A 733 19.55 -12.09 -72.26
CA ASP A 733 20.82 -12.65 -72.71
C ASP A 733 21.30 -13.57 -71.60
N ASP A 734 21.35 -14.87 -71.91
CA ASP A 734 22.12 -15.85 -71.17
C ASP A 734 23.60 -15.60 -71.50
N GLY A 735 24.43 -15.37 -70.48
CA GLY A 735 25.83 -15.02 -70.65
C GLY A 735 26.62 -15.30 -69.38
N ASP A 736 27.41 -16.35 -69.47
CA ASP A 736 28.36 -16.92 -68.53
C ASP A 736 29.26 -15.91 -67.76
N SER A 737 29.53 -16.23 -66.48
CA SER A 737 30.71 -15.82 -65.68
C SER A 737 31.02 -14.33 -65.39
N ASN A 738 31.48 -14.09 -64.15
CA ASN A 738 32.29 -12.95 -63.67
C ASN A 738 31.67 -11.54 -63.46
N GLY A 739 31.67 -11.13 -62.18
CA GLY A 739 31.74 -9.72 -61.74
C GLY A 739 30.58 -9.26 -60.85
N LYS A 740 30.69 -9.41 -59.51
CA LYS A 740 29.82 -8.68 -58.56
C LYS A 740 29.95 -7.17 -58.85
N LYS A 741 28.91 -6.50 -59.35
CA LYS A 741 28.91 -5.03 -59.49
C LYS A 741 29.03 -4.39 -58.10
N PRO A 742 30.02 -3.50 -57.87
CA PRO A 742 30.24 -2.91 -56.55
C PRO A 742 29.05 -2.06 -56.10
N ARG A 743 28.65 -2.17 -54.81
CA ARG A 743 27.56 -1.36 -54.23
C ARG A 743 27.89 0.14 -54.32
N LYS A 744 26.88 0.97 -54.56
CA LYS A 744 27.01 2.44 -54.63
C LYS A 744 27.20 3.03 -53.23
N LEU A 745 28.05 4.05 -53.11
CA LEU A 745 28.20 4.87 -51.91
C LEU A 745 27.05 5.89 -51.84
N LEU A 746 26.54 6.15 -50.63
CA LEU A 746 25.46 7.12 -50.42
C LEU A 746 25.98 8.56 -50.64
N PRO A 747 25.31 9.40 -51.46
CA PRO A 747 25.77 10.77 -51.72
C PRO A 747 25.95 11.66 -50.49
N SER A 748 25.12 11.49 -49.46
CA SER A 748 25.22 12.29 -48.23
C SER A 748 26.32 11.82 -47.27
N LEU A 749 26.83 10.59 -47.44
CA LEU A 749 27.97 10.08 -46.67
C LEU A 749 29.31 10.40 -47.35
N LYS A 750 29.38 10.33 -48.69
CA LYS A 750 30.61 10.65 -49.45
C LYS A 750 31.00 12.13 -49.43
N THR A 751 30.10 13.02 -48.99
CA THR A 751 30.31 14.48 -48.93
C THR A 751 30.79 14.93 -47.55
N LYS A 752 30.94 14.01 -46.60
CA LYS A 752 31.46 14.29 -45.26
C LYS A 752 32.99 14.33 -45.28
N ARG A 753 33.57 15.21 -44.47
CA ARG A 753 35.03 15.27 -44.26
C ARG A 753 35.44 14.40 -43.07
N ALA A 754 36.67 13.86 -43.08
CA ALA A 754 37.15 13.01 -41.99
C ALA A 754 37.07 13.66 -40.59
N PRO A 755 37.39 14.97 -40.39
CA PRO A 755 37.23 15.64 -39.09
C PRO A 755 35.77 15.81 -38.64
N GLU A 756 34.79 15.63 -39.53
CA GLU A 756 33.35 15.70 -39.20
C GLU A 756 32.81 14.35 -38.71
N LEU A 757 33.64 13.30 -38.69
CA LEU A 757 33.22 11.93 -38.40
C LEU A 757 33.72 11.44 -37.04
N VAL A 758 32.84 10.70 -36.36
CA VAL A 758 33.18 9.83 -35.23
C VAL A 758 32.86 8.40 -35.66
N LEU A 759 33.89 7.54 -35.72
CA LEU A 759 33.74 6.14 -36.09
C LEU A 759 33.41 5.31 -34.85
N VAL A 760 32.29 4.59 -34.88
CA VAL A 760 31.87 3.65 -33.84
C VAL A 760 32.17 2.23 -34.32
N ILE A 761 33.09 1.55 -33.66
CA ILE A 761 33.51 0.18 -34.00
C ILE A 761 32.77 -0.82 -33.13
N GLY A 762 32.05 -1.76 -33.76
CA GLY A 762 31.34 -2.86 -33.10
C GLY A 762 31.95 -4.23 -33.40
N THR A 763 31.37 -5.28 -32.82
CA THR A 763 31.87 -6.67 -32.88
C THR A 763 31.97 -7.23 -34.30
N GLY A 764 31.19 -6.70 -35.25
CA GLY A 764 31.25 -7.09 -36.66
C GLY A 764 32.58 -6.76 -37.33
N ILE A 765 33.30 -5.72 -36.87
CA ILE A 765 34.64 -5.39 -37.36
C ILE A 765 35.66 -6.38 -36.77
N SER A 766 35.65 -6.61 -35.46
CA SER A 766 36.56 -7.58 -34.82
C SER A 766 36.33 -9.00 -35.35
N SER A 767 35.08 -9.39 -35.62
CA SER A 767 34.71 -10.65 -36.28
C SER A 767 35.23 -10.76 -37.71
N ALA A 768 35.28 -9.66 -38.47
CA ALA A 768 35.83 -9.65 -39.81
C ALA A 768 37.37 -9.65 -39.82
N VAL A 769 37.99 -9.15 -38.75
CA VAL A 769 39.45 -9.11 -38.60
C VAL A 769 40.03 -10.45 -38.17
N ALA A 770 39.41 -11.09 -37.18
CA ALA A 770 39.85 -12.35 -36.61
C ALA A 770 38.64 -13.31 -36.45
N PRO A 771 38.07 -13.80 -37.57
CA PRO A 771 36.88 -14.64 -37.52
C PRO A 771 37.08 -15.92 -36.73
N GLN A 772 38.30 -16.45 -36.63
CA GLN A 772 38.61 -17.66 -35.87
C GLN A 772 38.51 -17.51 -34.34
N VAL A 773 38.34 -16.29 -33.80
CA VAL A 773 38.19 -16.05 -32.35
C VAL A 773 36.71 -15.99 -31.96
N PRO A 774 36.15 -17.00 -31.26
CA PRO A 774 34.73 -17.03 -30.92
C PRO A 774 34.29 -15.87 -30.00
N ALA A 775 35.18 -15.42 -29.11
CA ALA A 775 34.92 -14.30 -28.19
C ALA A 775 34.62 -12.98 -28.91
N LEU A 776 35.13 -12.78 -30.14
CA LEU A 776 34.90 -11.57 -30.94
C LEU A 776 33.58 -11.60 -31.71
N ARG A 777 32.90 -12.75 -31.78
CA ARG A 777 31.69 -12.95 -32.59
C ARG A 777 30.40 -12.50 -31.92
N SER A 778 30.29 -12.65 -30.60
CA SER A 778 29.10 -12.27 -29.85
C SER A 778 29.34 -12.23 -28.35
N TRP A 779 28.44 -11.56 -27.62
CA TRP A 779 28.44 -11.55 -26.16
C TRP A 779 28.35 -12.95 -25.54
N LYS A 780 27.53 -13.83 -26.13
CA LYS A 780 27.43 -15.23 -25.73
C LYS A 780 28.75 -15.99 -25.95
N GLY A 781 29.43 -15.70 -27.06
CA GLY A 781 30.76 -16.24 -27.36
C GLY A 781 31.84 -15.76 -26.40
N LEU A 782 31.80 -14.50 -25.95
CA LEU A 782 32.71 -13.97 -24.94
C LEU A 782 32.50 -14.64 -23.57
N ILE A 783 31.25 -14.74 -23.09
CA ILE A 783 30.96 -15.40 -21.81
C ILE A 783 31.32 -16.88 -21.86
N GLN A 784 31.06 -17.56 -22.98
CA GLN A 784 31.48 -18.94 -23.16
C GLN A 784 33.00 -19.07 -23.10
N ALA A 785 33.75 -18.22 -23.82
CA ALA A 785 35.21 -18.26 -23.79
C ALA A 785 35.80 -17.96 -22.41
N LEU A 786 35.18 -17.05 -21.64
CA LEU A 786 35.57 -16.78 -20.25
C LEU A 786 35.26 -17.94 -19.31
N LEU A 787 34.15 -18.65 -19.53
CA LEU A 787 33.78 -19.84 -18.78
C LEU A 787 34.74 -21.00 -19.09
N ASP A 788 35.07 -21.20 -20.37
CA ASP A 788 36.04 -22.21 -20.82
C ASP A 788 37.43 -21.93 -20.23
N ALA A 789 37.90 -20.68 -20.27
CA ALA A 789 39.17 -20.29 -19.65
C ALA A 789 39.14 -20.48 -18.12
N ALA A 790 38.02 -20.19 -17.46
CA ALA A 790 37.88 -20.41 -16.02
C ALA A 790 37.90 -21.90 -15.65
N ASP A 791 37.32 -22.76 -16.49
CA ASP A 791 37.38 -24.21 -16.34
C ASP A 791 38.81 -24.73 -16.61
N ASP A 792 39.49 -24.22 -17.63
CA ASP A 792 40.89 -24.59 -17.95
C ASP A 792 41.88 -24.21 -16.84
N PHE A 793 41.60 -23.13 -16.10
CA PHE A 793 42.36 -22.72 -14.91
C PHE A 793 41.89 -23.38 -13.61
N ASP A 794 40.95 -24.35 -13.65
CA ASP A 794 40.35 -25.02 -12.49
C ASP A 794 39.76 -24.05 -11.44
N LEU A 795 39.16 -22.94 -11.89
CA LEU A 795 38.63 -21.87 -11.03
C LEU A 795 37.18 -22.09 -10.58
N LEU A 796 36.48 -23.03 -11.19
CA LEU A 796 35.07 -23.35 -10.94
C LEU A 796 34.90 -24.82 -10.55
N GLU A 797 34.00 -25.09 -9.60
CA GLU A 797 33.62 -26.47 -9.28
C GLU A 797 32.72 -27.05 -10.38
N GLU A 798 32.75 -28.38 -10.61
CA GLU A 798 31.99 -29.03 -11.69
C GLU A 798 30.48 -28.72 -11.67
N GLU A 799 29.87 -28.62 -10.48
CA GLU A 799 28.45 -28.26 -10.36
C GLU A 799 28.18 -26.80 -10.74
N GLU A 800 29.13 -25.90 -10.47
CA GLU A 800 29.05 -24.48 -10.81
C GLU A 800 29.23 -24.26 -12.32
N SER A 801 30.21 -24.91 -12.95
CA SER A 801 30.40 -24.86 -14.40
C SER A 801 29.14 -25.36 -15.13
N ARG A 802 28.55 -26.50 -14.71
CA ARG A 802 27.28 -27.00 -15.28
C ARG A 802 26.13 -26.01 -15.10
N ARG A 803 26.06 -25.29 -13.98
CA ARG A 803 25.04 -24.27 -13.73
C ARG A 803 25.20 -23.06 -14.66
N PHE A 804 26.44 -22.59 -14.87
CA PHE A 804 26.72 -21.49 -15.80
C PHE A 804 26.47 -21.90 -17.25
N GLN A 805 26.91 -23.08 -17.69
CA GLN A 805 26.65 -23.61 -19.03
C GLN A 805 25.15 -23.74 -19.31
N LYS A 806 24.37 -24.27 -18.35
CA LYS A 806 22.92 -24.38 -18.46
C LYS A 806 22.25 -23.01 -18.56
N SER A 807 22.69 -22.04 -17.75
CA SER A 807 22.16 -20.68 -17.77
C SER A 807 22.47 -19.94 -19.07
N LEU A 808 23.60 -20.24 -19.72
CA LEU A 808 23.97 -19.70 -21.03
C LEU A 808 23.15 -20.33 -22.19
N HIS A 809 22.73 -21.59 -22.07
CA HIS A 809 21.93 -22.29 -23.08
C HIS A 809 20.44 -21.95 -23.01
N GLU A 810 19.91 -21.62 -21.84
CA GLU A 810 18.50 -21.26 -21.62
C GLU A 810 18.15 -19.82 -22.07
N ASP A 811 19.07 -19.07 -22.70
CA ASP A 811 18.91 -17.66 -23.13
C ASP A 811 18.33 -16.74 -22.03
N LYS A 812 18.68 -17.01 -20.76
CA LYS A 812 18.44 -16.08 -19.64
C LYS A 812 19.26 -14.81 -19.87
N ASN A 813 18.85 -13.72 -19.23
CA ASN A 813 19.51 -12.41 -19.35
C ASN A 813 21.04 -12.53 -19.17
N LEU A 814 21.78 -12.52 -20.28
CA LEU A 814 23.22 -12.84 -20.36
C LEU A 814 24.06 -11.89 -19.49
N VAL A 815 23.53 -10.71 -19.19
CA VAL A 815 24.14 -9.72 -18.30
C VAL A 815 24.23 -10.24 -16.86
N HIS A 816 23.19 -10.94 -16.37
CA HIS A 816 23.23 -11.55 -15.04
C HIS A 816 24.22 -12.71 -14.97
N VAL A 817 24.26 -13.54 -16.03
CA VAL A 817 25.23 -14.65 -16.12
C VAL A 817 26.66 -14.12 -16.11
N ALA A 818 26.93 -13.05 -16.86
CA ALA A 818 28.22 -12.36 -16.85
C ALA A 818 28.55 -11.80 -15.46
N HIS A 819 27.60 -11.10 -14.82
CA HIS A 819 27.80 -10.51 -13.50
C HIS A 819 28.19 -11.55 -12.44
N ASP A 820 27.44 -12.66 -12.39
CA ASP A 820 27.68 -13.74 -11.43
C ASP A 820 29.03 -14.43 -11.68
N LEU A 821 29.39 -14.65 -12.95
CA LEU A 821 30.69 -15.23 -13.33
C LEU A 821 31.85 -14.31 -12.89
N ILE A 822 31.75 -12.99 -13.10
CA ILE A 822 32.79 -12.03 -12.71
C ILE A 822 32.93 -11.93 -11.19
N GLN A 823 31.80 -11.89 -10.46
CA GLN A 823 31.85 -11.85 -9.00
C GLN A 823 32.59 -13.07 -8.43
N LYS A 824 32.43 -14.23 -9.09
CA LYS A 824 33.13 -15.46 -8.72
C LYS A 824 34.62 -15.41 -9.06
N LEU A 825 34.97 -14.89 -10.24
CA LEU A 825 36.35 -14.75 -10.71
C LEU A 825 37.11 -13.58 -10.06
N SER A 826 36.43 -12.65 -9.40
CA SER A 826 37.02 -11.47 -8.75
C SER A 826 36.33 -11.11 -7.42
N PRO A 827 36.44 -11.94 -6.37
CA PRO A 827 35.89 -11.64 -5.05
C PRO A 827 36.59 -10.42 -4.42
N ARG A 828 35.81 -9.51 -3.81
CA ARG A 828 36.24 -8.22 -3.21
C ARG A 828 37.19 -8.36 -2.00
N THR A 829 38.38 -8.93 -2.18
CA THR A 829 39.43 -9.03 -1.15
C THR A 829 40.76 -8.52 -1.69
N ASP A 830 41.35 -7.55 -0.98
CA ASP A 830 42.55 -6.76 -1.37
C ASP A 830 43.89 -7.54 -1.38
N ASN A 831 43.89 -8.85 -1.66
CA ASN A 831 45.14 -9.58 -1.80
C ASN A 831 45.03 -10.80 -2.73
N VAL A 832 45.94 -10.83 -3.71
CA VAL A 832 46.43 -11.97 -4.54
C VAL A 832 45.39 -12.78 -5.34
N ARG A 833 44.08 -12.64 -5.08
CA ARG A 833 42.98 -13.28 -5.85
C ARG A 833 42.20 -12.32 -6.77
N SER A 834 42.69 -11.09 -6.99
CA SER A 834 42.15 -10.15 -8.00
C SER A 834 42.74 -10.33 -9.40
N THR A 835 43.54 -11.38 -9.64
CA THR A 835 44.21 -11.65 -10.92
C THR A 835 43.53 -12.71 -11.78
N PHE A 836 42.66 -13.57 -11.25
CA PHE A 836 42.08 -14.67 -12.04
C PHE A 836 41.18 -14.21 -13.19
N PHE A 837 40.34 -13.20 -12.97
CA PHE A 837 39.56 -12.59 -14.04
C PHE A 837 40.46 -11.96 -15.12
N LYS A 838 41.58 -11.36 -14.70
CA LYS A 838 42.60 -10.84 -15.63
C LYS A 838 43.22 -11.99 -16.43
N ASP A 839 43.65 -13.05 -15.78
CA ASP A 839 44.32 -14.18 -16.42
C ASP A 839 43.39 -14.88 -17.44
N CYS A 840 42.11 -15.04 -17.11
CA CYS A 840 41.09 -15.54 -18.06
C CYS A 840 40.91 -14.61 -19.27
N LEU A 841 40.90 -13.29 -19.07
CA LEU A 841 40.80 -12.33 -20.17
C LEU A 841 42.05 -12.34 -21.06
N TYR A 842 43.24 -12.45 -20.45
CA TYR A 842 44.47 -12.57 -21.22
C TYR A 842 44.47 -13.85 -22.05
N GLU A 843 44.06 -14.99 -21.50
CA GLU A 843 43.93 -16.26 -22.25
C GLU A 843 42.96 -16.13 -23.44
N VAL A 844 41.78 -15.54 -23.22
CA VAL A 844 40.76 -15.36 -24.27
C VAL A 844 41.25 -14.45 -25.40
N PHE A 845 42.01 -13.40 -25.07
CA PHE A 845 42.52 -12.41 -26.02
C PHE A 845 44.00 -12.57 -26.35
N ASP A 846 44.62 -13.71 -26.02
CA ASP A 846 46.03 -13.93 -26.32
C ASP A 846 46.25 -14.15 -27.82
N ASP A 847 47.45 -13.81 -28.30
CA ASP A 847 47.88 -14.01 -29.69
C ASP A 847 46.92 -13.43 -30.76
N LEU A 848 46.17 -12.37 -30.45
CA LEU A 848 45.25 -11.74 -31.40
C LEU A 848 45.93 -11.33 -32.72
N GLU A 849 47.21 -10.95 -32.66
CA GLU A 849 48.01 -10.57 -33.83
C GLU A 849 48.14 -11.71 -34.85
N CYS A 850 48.45 -12.92 -34.37
CA CYS A 850 48.58 -14.12 -35.20
C CYS A 850 47.22 -14.57 -35.79
N LYS A 851 46.12 -14.11 -35.20
CA LYS A 851 44.75 -14.44 -35.59
C LYS A 851 44.14 -13.44 -36.58
N MET A 852 44.89 -12.42 -37.03
CA MET A 852 44.39 -11.43 -37.99
C MET A 852 44.47 -11.92 -39.44
N GLU A 853 43.33 -12.03 -40.12
CA GLU A 853 43.28 -12.36 -41.55
C GLU A 853 43.67 -11.18 -42.46
N HIS A 854 44.18 -11.48 -43.65
CA HIS A 854 44.63 -10.47 -44.63
C HIS A 854 43.49 -9.53 -45.07
N ALA A 855 42.26 -10.05 -45.23
CA ALA A 855 41.07 -9.24 -45.55
C ALA A 855 40.71 -8.28 -44.40
N GLY A 856 40.85 -8.75 -43.16
CA GLY A 856 40.68 -7.99 -41.93
C GLY A 856 41.63 -6.79 -41.80
N LYS A 857 42.90 -7.00 -42.13
CA LYS A 857 43.93 -5.93 -42.10
C LYS A 857 43.60 -4.76 -43.03
N HIS A 858 42.89 -4.99 -44.14
CA HIS A 858 42.43 -3.91 -45.03
C HIS A 858 41.33 -3.03 -44.41
N VAL A 859 40.47 -3.59 -43.56
CA VAL A 859 39.44 -2.86 -42.82
C VAL A 859 40.11 -1.91 -41.83
N LEU A 860 41.05 -2.43 -41.02
CA LEU A 860 41.80 -1.64 -40.05
C LEU A 860 42.62 -0.55 -40.72
N ARG A 861 43.26 -0.83 -41.85
CA ARG A 861 43.97 0.19 -42.65
C ARG A 861 43.07 1.35 -43.06
N SER A 862 41.81 1.06 -43.42
CA SER A 862 40.85 2.09 -43.84
C SER A 862 40.42 2.95 -42.64
N VAL A 863 40.25 2.35 -41.45
CA VAL A 863 39.97 3.06 -40.20
C VAL A 863 41.15 3.94 -39.79
N VAL A 864 42.38 3.41 -39.78
CA VAL A 864 43.58 4.18 -39.42
C VAL A 864 43.76 5.38 -40.34
N ARG A 865 43.53 5.22 -41.65
CA ARG A 865 43.63 6.32 -42.61
C ARG A 865 42.60 7.44 -42.35
N LEU A 866 41.38 7.09 -41.94
CA LEU A 866 40.38 8.07 -41.53
C LEU A 866 40.80 8.79 -40.23
N MET A 867 41.43 8.09 -39.29
CA MET A 867 42.00 8.70 -38.08
C MET A 867 43.14 9.67 -38.39
N GLU A 868 44.07 9.28 -39.26
CA GLU A 868 45.16 10.15 -39.73
C GLU A 868 44.63 11.42 -40.42
N SER A 869 43.45 11.31 -41.04
CA SER A 869 42.69 12.40 -41.67
C SER A 869 41.78 13.15 -40.68
N GLY A 870 41.86 12.87 -39.38
CA GLY A 870 41.21 13.64 -38.32
C GLY A 870 39.89 13.09 -37.75
N SER A 871 39.44 11.89 -38.16
CA SER A 871 38.28 11.23 -37.53
C SER A 871 38.60 10.72 -36.12
N LEU A 872 37.65 10.87 -35.19
CA LEU A 872 37.74 10.24 -33.86
C LEU A 872 37.22 8.80 -33.90
N VAL A 873 37.76 7.92 -33.04
CA VAL A 873 37.35 6.51 -32.96
C VAL A 873 36.92 6.16 -31.54
N LEU A 874 35.75 5.52 -31.44
CA LEU A 874 35.27 4.88 -30.23
C LEU A 874 34.86 3.44 -30.54
N THR A 875 35.03 2.55 -29.58
CA THR A 875 34.73 1.12 -29.71
C THR A 875 33.93 0.62 -28.52
N THR A 876 33.03 -0.33 -28.80
CA THR A 876 32.30 -1.10 -27.79
C THR A 876 32.91 -2.47 -27.55
N ASN A 877 34.07 -2.78 -28.16
CA ASN A 877 34.72 -4.07 -28.02
C ASN A 877 35.84 -4.01 -26.96
N PHE A 878 36.11 -5.14 -26.32
CA PHE A 878 37.18 -5.27 -25.30
C PHE A 878 38.58 -5.46 -25.90
N ASP A 879 38.68 -5.78 -27.19
CA ASP A 879 39.94 -6.03 -27.90
C ASP A 879 40.67 -4.73 -28.28
N ASN A 880 41.97 -4.83 -28.60
CA ASN A 880 42.84 -3.73 -29.04
C ASN A 880 43.43 -3.98 -30.44
N LEU A 881 42.67 -4.65 -31.33
CA LEU A 881 43.14 -5.06 -32.67
C LEU A 881 43.60 -3.87 -33.53
N LEU A 882 42.96 -2.71 -33.39
CA LEU A 882 43.29 -1.50 -34.15
C LEU A 882 44.67 -0.96 -33.71
N GLU A 883 44.96 -0.99 -32.42
CA GLU A 883 46.20 -0.54 -31.82
C GLU A 883 47.36 -1.49 -32.12
N ILE A 884 47.13 -2.80 -32.03
CA ILE A 884 48.11 -3.82 -32.44
C ILE A 884 48.48 -3.63 -33.92
N TYR A 885 47.48 -3.43 -34.79
CA TYR A 885 47.71 -3.20 -36.22
C TYR A 885 48.50 -1.90 -36.47
N SER A 886 48.11 -0.81 -35.81
CA SER A 886 48.75 0.50 -35.98
C SER A 886 50.20 0.48 -35.51
N ALA A 887 50.48 -0.18 -34.38
CA ALA A 887 51.85 -0.34 -33.85
C ALA A 887 52.79 -1.03 -34.85
N HIS A 888 52.29 -2.03 -35.59
CA HIS A 888 53.04 -2.70 -36.66
C HIS A 888 53.29 -1.81 -37.89
N GLN A 889 52.47 -0.79 -38.12
CA GLN A 889 52.64 0.19 -39.19
C GLN A 889 53.52 1.39 -38.75
N GLY A 890 54.06 1.38 -37.53
CA GLY A 890 54.90 2.46 -37.00
C GLY A 890 54.15 3.64 -36.39
N ALA A 891 52.82 3.57 -36.28
CA ALA A 891 51.99 4.57 -35.62
C ALA A 891 51.50 4.03 -34.26
N ARG A 892 51.72 4.77 -33.17
CA ARG A 892 51.30 4.33 -31.83
C ARG A 892 49.97 4.96 -31.47
N LEU A 893 48.90 4.16 -31.44
CA LEU A 893 47.60 4.56 -30.87
C LEU A 893 47.58 4.32 -29.36
N GLU A 894 46.96 5.24 -28.62
CA GLU A 894 46.72 5.09 -27.18
C GLU A 894 45.29 4.57 -26.94
N SER A 895 45.12 3.51 -26.13
CA SER A 895 43.80 3.04 -25.68
C SER A 895 43.35 3.84 -24.45
N LEU A 896 42.13 4.35 -24.50
CA LEU A 896 41.49 5.11 -23.42
C LEU A 896 40.29 4.32 -22.90
N ASP A 897 40.07 4.33 -21.59
CA ASP A 897 38.85 3.81 -20.98
C ASP A 897 38.13 4.91 -20.19
N LEU A 898 36.88 4.65 -19.80
CA LEU A 898 36.05 5.64 -19.10
C LEU A 898 36.49 5.92 -17.66
N THR A 899 37.48 5.21 -17.11
CA THR A 899 37.96 5.42 -15.74
C THR A 899 38.93 6.61 -15.64
N ASP A 900 39.61 6.98 -16.74
CA ASP A 900 40.49 8.15 -16.81
C ASP A 900 39.75 9.38 -17.37
N GLU A 901 38.95 10.01 -16.50
CA GLU A 901 38.09 11.15 -16.84
C GLU A 901 38.82 12.28 -17.59
N LYS A 902 40.08 12.55 -17.21
CA LYS A 902 40.90 13.61 -17.81
C LYS A 902 41.23 13.29 -19.28
N LYS A 903 41.67 12.05 -19.56
CA LYS A 903 42.00 11.66 -20.94
C LYS A 903 40.76 11.58 -21.81
N VAL A 904 39.61 11.15 -21.27
CA VAL A 904 38.33 11.14 -21.99
C VAL A 904 37.90 12.56 -22.36
N LEU A 905 38.04 13.52 -21.45
CA LEU A 905 37.74 14.93 -21.73
C LEU A 905 38.68 15.52 -22.80
N GLU A 906 39.98 15.23 -22.72
CA GLU A 906 40.96 15.65 -23.72
C GLU A 906 40.68 15.02 -25.11
N TRP A 907 40.24 13.77 -25.15
CA TRP A 907 39.78 13.11 -26.37
C TRP A 907 38.52 13.75 -26.95
N ALA A 908 37.51 14.00 -26.13
CA ALA A 908 36.26 14.62 -26.56
C ALA A 908 36.46 16.07 -27.06
N GLN A 909 37.46 16.77 -26.52
CA GLN A 909 37.90 18.09 -26.98
C GLN A 909 38.87 18.04 -28.17
N GLU A 910 39.08 16.87 -28.79
CA GLU A 910 39.99 16.63 -29.91
C GLU A 910 41.48 16.94 -29.65
N LYS A 911 41.90 17.03 -28.38
CA LYS A 911 43.31 17.21 -28.00
C LYS A 911 44.12 15.92 -28.13
N ARG A 912 43.44 14.77 -28.21
CA ARG A 912 44.02 13.42 -28.42
C ARG A 912 43.36 12.73 -29.62
N ARG A 913 43.85 13.02 -30.82
CA ARG A 913 43.25 12.49 -32.08
C ARG A 913 43.69 11.06 -32.41
N MET A 914 44.90 10.66 -32.01
CA MET A 914 45.46 9.32 -32.24
C MET A 914 45.25 8.40 -31.03
N SER A 915 44.00 8.28 -30.59
CA SER A 915 43.62 7.43 -29.46
C SER A 915 42.23 6.85 -29.65
N VAL A 916 42.02 5.64 -29.12
CA VAL A 916 40.79 4.86 -29.24
C VAL A 916 40.07 4.86 -27.89
N LEU A 917 38.81 5.31 -27.85
CA LEU A 917 38.00 5.27 -26.63
C LEU A 917 37.22 3.95 -26.53
N HIS A 918 37.53 3.13 -25.52
CA HIS A 918 36.83 1.89 -25.19
C HIS A 918 35.74 2.16 -24.13
N ILE A 919 34.48 2.20 -24.56
CA ILE A 919 33.36 2.53 -23.67
C ILE A 919 33.12 1.43 -22.64
N HIS A 920 33.32 0.17 -22.99
CA HIS A 920 33.16 -0.96 -22.06
C HIS A 920 34.46 -1.37 -21.34
N GLY A 921 35.56 -0.64 -21.58
CA GLY A 921 36.90 -1.00 -21.12
C GLY A 921 37.66 -1.89 -22.10
N VAL A 922 38.94 -2.12 -21.81
CA VAL A 922 39.89 -2.88 -22.65
C VAL A 922 40.50 -4.02 -21.84
N TYR A 923 40.73 -5.19 -22.46
CA TYR A 923 41.22 -6.37 -21.73
C TYR A 923 42.58 -6.18 -21.04
N THR A 924 43.41 -5.27 -21.56
CA THR A 924 44.71 -4.89 -20.96
C THR A 924 44.58 -4.09 -19.67
N ASN A 925 43.40 -3.49 -19.41
CA ASN A 925 43.03 -2.88 -18.14
C ASN A 925 41.74 -3.51 -17.57
N PRO A 926 41.86 -4.70 -16.93
CA PRO A 926 40.71 -5.42 -16.38
C PRO A 926 39.90 -4.64 -15.34
N SER A 927 40.53 -3.68 -14.66
CA SER A 927 39.87 -2.84 -13.65
C SER A 927 38.89 -1.84 -14.24
N GLY A 928 39.02 -1.51 -15.54
CA GLY A 928 38.12 -0.62 -16.27
C GLY A 928 37.04 -1.33 -17.08
N ILE A 929 36.95 -2.67 -17.01
CA ILE A 929 35.98 -3.46 -17.79
C ILE A 929 34.61 -3.42 -17.12
N VAL A 930 33.58 -3.05 -17.90
CA VAL A 930 32.21 -2.92 -17.43
C VAL A 930 31.30 -3.93 -18.13
N LEU A 931 30.82 -4.91 -17.36
CA LEU A 931 29.93 -5.98 -17.84
C LEU A 931 28.49 -5.86 -17.28
N HIS A 932 28.19 -4.77 -16.55
CA HIS A 932 26.88 -4.50 -15.95
C HIS A 932 26.54 -3.00 -16.01
N PRO A 933 25.27 -2.59 -16.26
CA PRO A 933 24.85 -1.19 -16.36
C PRO A 933 25.25 -0.30 -15.17
N ALA A 934 25.30 -0.86 -13.97
CA ALA A 934 25.72 -0.14 -12.76
C ALA A 934 27.17 0.38 -12.82
N GLY A 935 28.05 -0.24 -13.60
CA GLY A 935 29.45 0.21 -13.75
C GLY A 935 29.58 1.53 -14.51
N TYR A 936 28.58 1.91 -15.30
CA TYR A 936 28.53 3.20 -16.00
C TYR A 936 27.99 4.34 -15.15
N GLN A 937 27.47 4.07 -13.95
CA GLN A 937 26.83 5.09 -13.12
C GLN A 937 27.78 6.21 -12.70
N ASN A 938 29.06 5.94 -12.52
CA ASN A 938 30.04 6.97 -12.17
C ASN A 938 30.26 7.95 -13.33
N VAL A 939 30.31 7.44 -14.56
CA VAL A 939 30.51 8.24 -15.78
C VAL A 939 29.25 9.02 -16.13
N LEU A 940 28.08 8.39 -16.06
CA LEU A 940 26.78 9.05 -16.28
C LEU A 940 26.49 10.15 -15.24
N ARG A 941 27.09 10.06 -14.03
CA ARG A 941 27.03 11.12 -13.01
C ARG A 941 28.03 12.25 -13.24
N ASN A 942 29.09 12.04 -14.02
CA ASN A 942 30.07 13.07 -14.33
C ASN A 942 29.52 14.04 -15.38
N THR A 943 28.93 15.13 -14.89
CA THR A 943 28.27 16.13 -15.74
C THR A 943 29.18 16.84 -16.73
N GLU A 944 30.50 16.84 -16.52
CA GLU A 944 31.47 17.49 -17.41
C GLU A 944 31.82 16.59 -18.60
N VAL A 945 32.15 15.33 -18.34
CA VAL A 945 32.41 14.32 -19.38
C VAL A 945 31.17 14.10 -20.23
N MET A 946 29.99 13.95 -19.60
CA MET A 946 28.73 13.77 -20.31
C MET A 946 28.40 14.93 -21.24
N ARG A 947 28.69 16.18 -20.83
CA ARG A 947 28.43 17.37 -21.64
C ARG A 947 29.29 17.37 -22.91
N GLU A 948 30.59 17.08 -22.80
CA GLU A 948 31.47 17.06 -23.98
C GLU A 948 31.20 15.87 -24.90
N ILE A 949 30.87 14.69 -24.36
CA ILE A 949 30.47 13.52 -25.16
C ILE A 949 29.15 13.79 -25.91
N GLN A 950 28.16 14.40 -25.26
CA GLN A 950 26.89 14.79 -25.91
C GLN A 950 27.11 15.84 -27.01
N LYS A 951 27.98 16.82 -26.76
CA LYS A 951 28.34 17.84 -27.74
C LYS A 951 28.95 17.24 -29.01
N LEU A 952 29.69 16.14 -28.91
CA LEU A 952 30.17 15.42 -30.11
C LEU A 952 29.01 14.90 -30.96
N TYR A 953 27.95 14.38 -30.34
CA TYR A 953 26.77 13.88 -31.05
C TYR A 953 25.99 15.01 -31.76
N GLU A 954 26.02 16.22 -31.20
CA GLU A 954 25.40 17.41 -31.80
C GLU A 954 26.27 18.08 -32.88
N THR A 955 27.59 17.86 -32.89
CA THR A 955 28.55 18.56 -33.76
C THR A 955 29.21 17.70 -34.83
N LYS A 956 29.17 16.36 -34.70
CA LYS A 956 29.80 15.41 -35.63
C LYS A 956 28.84 14.31 -36.07
N SER A 957 29.05 13.81 -37.29
CA SER A 957 28.29 12.69 -37.85
C SER A 957 28.89 11.36 -37.39
N PHE A 958 28.11 10.55 -36.68
CA PHE A 958 28.52 9.22 -36.22
C PHE A 958 28.38 8.19 -37.35
N LEU A 959 29.43 7.42 -37.60
CA LEU A 959 29.47 6.33 -38.56
C LEU A 959 29.69 4.99 -37.84
N PHE A 960 28.63 4.18 -37.78
CA PHE A 960 28.61 2.88 -37.12
C PHE A 960 29.09 1.77 -38.05
N LEU A 961 30.16 1.08 -37.65
CA LEU A 961 30.86 0.05 -38.41
C LEU A 961 30.76 -1.29 -37.67
N GLY A 962 29.99 -2.24 -38.22
CA GLY A 962 29.86 -3.57 -37.61
C GLY A 962 29.05 -3.60 -36.30
N CYS A 963 28.17 -2.62 -36.09
CA CYS A 963 27.42 -2.36 -34.86
C CYS A 963 25.99 -2.94 -34.86
N GLY A 964 25.81 -4.19 -35.32
CA GLY A 964 24.47 -4.74 -35.63
C GLY A 964 23.46 -4.79 -34.46
N ARG A 965 23.93 -4.80 -33.21
CA ARG A 965 23.11 -4.75 -31.98
C ARG A 965 23.56 -3.69 -30.97
N THR A 966 24.56 -2.87 -31.31
CA THR A 966 25.14 -1.85 -30.41
C THR A 966 24.12 -0.75 -30.06
N VAL A 967 23.16 -0.52 -30.94
CA VAL A 967 22.05 0.42 -30.73
C VAL A 967 21.02 -0.06 -29.70
N ASP A 968 21.05 -1.33 -29.30
CA ASP A 968 20.25 -1.89 -28.22
C ASP A 968 20.96 -1.79 -26.87
N ASP A 969 22.21 -1.33 -26.85
CA ASP A 969 22.97 -1.13 -25.62
C ASP A 969 22.42 0.06 -24.84
N THR A 970 21.88 -0.21 -23.66
CA THR A 970 21.30 0.79 -22.75
C THR A 970 22.27 1.90 -22.35
N THR A 971 23.56 1.61 -22.28
CA THR A 971 24.62 2.57 -21.97
C THR A 971 24.89 3.46 -23.16
N PHE A 972 25.00 2.88 -24.35
CA PHE A 972 25.14 3.67 -25.58
C PHE A 972 23.92 4.56 -25.80
N GLN A 973 22.72 4.02 -25.55
CA GLN A 973 21.46 4.77 -25.57
C GLN A 973 21.51 5.91 -24.55
N ALA A 974 21.87 5.65 -23.29
CA ALA A 974 21.99 6.70 -22.27
C ALA A 974 23.05 7.76 -22.58
N LEU A 975 24.21 7.36 -23.14
CA LEU A 975 25.32 8.27 -23.45
C LEU A 975 25.02 9.19 -24.64
N PHE A 976 24.42 8.63 -25.71
CA PHE A 976 24.32 9.31 -27.00
C PHE A 976 22.90 9.52 -27.54
N LEU A 977 21.92 8.69 -27.17
CA LEU A 977 20.57 8.72 -27.77
C LEU A 977 19.46 9.29 -26.87
N GLU A 978 19.48 9.01 -25.55
CA GLU A 978 18.42 9.39 -24.60
C GLU A 978 18.73 10.68 -23.85
N ALA A 979 20.00 11.00 -23.64
CA ALA A 979 20.39 12.19 -22.89
C ALA A 979 20.44 13.48 -23.74
N VAL A 980 20.38 13.36 -25.08
CA VAL A 980 20.31 14.49 -26.01
C VAL A 980 18.85 14.92 -26.17
N LYS A 981 18.47 16.00 -25.50
CA LYS A 981 17.06 16.46 -25.39
C LYS A 981 16.47 17.02 -26.69
N ASN A 982 17.30 17.43 -27.65
CA ASN A 982 16.88 18.03 -28.92
C ASN A 982 17.27 17.10 -30.08
N LYS A 983 16.35 16.84 -31.04
CA LYS A 983 16.68 16.10 -32.27
C LYS A 983 17.81 16.85 -33.01
N SER A 984 18.97 16.21 -33.20
CA SER A 984 20.06 16.77 -33.99
C SER A 984 19.65 16.84 -35.47
N ASP A 985 19.96 17.95 -36.14
CA ASP A 985 19.77 18.09 -37.61
C ASP A 985 20.88 17.37 -38.40
N LEU A 986 21.82 16.72 -37.71
CA LEU A 986 22.94 15.99 -38.33
C LEU A 986 22.54 14.57 -38.74
N GLU A 987 22.94 14.17 -39.95
CA GLU A 987 22.77 12.80 -40.42
C GLU A 987 23.83 11.88 -39.80
N HIS A 988 23.37 10.83 -39.11
CA HIS A 988 24.18 9.72 -38.62
C HIS A 988 24.03 8.49 -39.55
N PHE A 989 25.01 7.60 -39.61
CA PHE A 989 25.06 6.52 -40.60
C PHE A 989 25.45 5.17 -40.00
N MET A 990 24.81 4.07 -40.43
CA MET A 990 25.16 2.72 -39.98
C MET A 990 25.37 1.77 -41.17
N LEU A 991 26.52 1.10 -41.21
CA LEU A 991 26.85 0.10 -42.25
C LEU A 991 26.51 -1.31 -41.76
N VAL A 992 25.61 -2.01 -42.45
CA VAL A 992 25.16 -3.37 -42.10
C VAL A 992 25.14 -4.33 -43.28
N ARG A 993 25.08 -5.63 -43.00
CA ARG A 993 24.87 -6.70 -43.99
C ARG A 993 23.38 -6.77 -44.38
N ARG A 994 23.07 -7.15 -45.63
CA ARG A 994 21.69 -7.29 -46.13
C ARG A 994 21.21 -8.74 -46.12
N GLU A 995 21.31 -9.40 -44.98
CA GLU A 995 21.01 -10.84 -44.81
C GLU A 995 19.56 -11.17 -45.17
N ASP A 996 18.63 -10.72 -44.34
CA ASP A 996 17.19 -10.84 -44.54
C ASP A 996 16.64 -9.47 -44.94
N VAL A 997 15.86 -9.44 -46.03
CA VAL A 997 15.28 -8.21 -46.56
C VAL A 997 14.27 -7.60 -45.58
N ASP A 998 13.57 -8.43 -44.81
CA ASP A 998 12.54 -7.98 -43.88
C ASP A 998 13.14 -7.54 -42.55
N GLU A 999 14.19 -8.20 -42.05
CA GLU A 999 14.96 -7.68 -40.91
C GLU A 999 15.71 -6.39 -41.26
N PHE A 1000 16.31 -6.29 -42.44
CA PHE A 1000 16.99 -5.07 -42.89
C PHE A 1000 16.02 -3.89 -43.01
N LYS A 1001 14.78 -4.10 -43.47
CA LYS A 1001 13.75 -3.06 -43.50
C LYS A 1001 13.34 -2.63 -42.10
N LYS A 1002 13.06 -3.59 -41.20
CA LYS A 1002 12.72 -3.31 -39.81
C LYS A 1002 13.82 -2.51 -39.11
N LEU A 1003 15.08 -2.92 -39.27
CA LEU A 1003 16.22 -2.21 -38.70
C LEU A 1003 16.36 -0.80 -39.28
N ARG A 1004 16.18 -0.65 -40.60
CA ARG A 1004 16.26 0.66 -41.25
C ARG A 1004 15.17 1.60 -40.77
N ASP A 1005 13.93 1.13 -40.63
CA ASP A 1005 12.81 1.96 -40.22
C ASP A 1005 12.96 2.35 -38.74
N ASN A 1006 13.33 1.41 -37.85
CA ASN A 1006 13.60 1.67 -36.43
C ASN A 1006 14.73 2.68 -36.20
N MET A 1007 15.79 2.64 -37.02
CA MET A 1007 16.95 3.52 -36.87
C MET A 1007 16.73 4.88 -37.51
N LEU A 1008 15.86 4.97 -38.53
CA LEU A 1008 15.47 6.25 -39.12
C LEU A 1008 14.74 7.14 -38.12
N ASP A 1009 13.90 6.55 -37.26
CA ASP A 1009 13.23 7.26 -36.15
C ASP A 1009 14.23 7.86 -35.14
N LYS A 1010 15.42 7.26 -35.04
CA LYS A 1010 16.55 7.72 -34.21
C LYS A 1010 17.53 8.63 -34.98
N GLY A 1011 17.22 9.05 -36.21
CA GLY A 1011 18.09 9.92 -37.03
C GLY A 1011 19.29 9.22 -37.69
N ILE A 1012 19.32 7.88 -37.70
CA ILE A 1012 20.44 7.08 -38.23
C ILE A 1012 20.04 6.42 -39.56
N LYS A 1013 20.78 6.72 -40.63
CA LYS A 1013 20.58 6.12 -41.96
C LYS A 1013 21.33 4.79 -42.09
N VAL A 1014 20.57 3.71 -42.30
CA VAL A 1014 21.13 2.35 -42.45
C VAL A 1014 21.48 2.06 -43.92
N ILE A 1015 22.73 1.70 -44.17
CA ILE A 1015 23.30 1.45 -45.49
C ILE A 1015 23.84 0.02 -45.54
N SER A 1016 23.51 -0.71 -46.60
CA SER A 1016 24.08 -2.04 -46.83
C SER A 1016 25.40 -1.97 -47.59
N TYR A 1017 26.46 -2.56 -47.03
CA TYR A 1017 27.74 -2.72 -47.73
C TYR A 1017 27.78 -3.96 -48.63
N GLY A 1018 26.96 -4.99 -48.36
CA GLY A 1018 26.95 -6.23 -49.11
C GLY A 1018 26.07 -7.32 -48.47
N ASN A 1019 26.19 -8.54 -48.98
CA ASN A 1019 25.48 -9.72 -48.47
C ASN A 1019 26.38 -10.60 -47.59
N GLU A 1020 27.71 -10.44 -47.69
CA GLU A 1020 28.71 -11.19 -46.93
C GLU A 1020 29.63 -10.23 -46.15
N TYR A 1021 30.21 -10.68 -45.04
CA TYR A 1021 31.21 -9.89 -44.29
C TYR A 1021 32.47 -9.57 -45.11
N SER A 1022 32.80 -10.42 -46.09
CA SER A 1022 33.87 -10.23 -47.08
C SER A 1022 33.64 -9.03 -48.00
N ASP A 1023 32.42 -8.50 -48.11
CA ASP A 1023 32.11 -7.33 -48.93
C ASP A 1023 32.46 -5.99 -48.21
N LEU A 1024 32.65 -6.00 -46.87
CA LEU A 1024 32.92 -4.81 -46.06
C LEU A 1024 34.28 -4.15 -46.33
N PRO A 1025 35.41 -4.88 -46.46
CA PRO A 1025 36.73 -4.27 -46.67
C PRO A 1025 36.80 -3.44 -47.95
N GLU A 1026 36.23 -3.93 -49.06
CA GLU A 1026 36.21 -3.21 -50.33
C GLU A 1026 35.30 -1.97 -50.28
N TYR A 1027 34.14 -2.10 -49.62
CA TYR A 1027 33.21 -0.98 -49.44
C TYR A 1027 33.83 0.14 -48.59
N LEU A 1028 34.42 -0.21 -47.45
CA LEU A 1028 35.01 0.76 -46.53
C LEU A 1028 36.26 1.42 -47.13
N LYS A 1029 37.09 0.67 -47.87
CA LYS A 1029 38.25 1.23 -48.57
C LYS A 1029 37.82 2.31 -49.57
N ARG A 1030 36.82 2.02 -50.42
CA ARG A 1030 36.29 3.00 -51.40
C ARG A 1030 35.68 4.22 -50.72
N LEU A 1031 35.02 4.03 -49.58
CA LEU A 1031 34.48 5.13 -48.79
C LEU A 1031 35.58 6.00 -48.17
N ALA A 1032 36.60 5.38 -47.59
CA ALA A 1032 37.75 6.08 -47.02
C ALA A 1032 38.55 6.82 -48.11
N ASP A 1033 38.69 6.25 -49.32
CA ASP A 1033 39.33 6.91 -50.45
C ASP A 1033 38.59 8.21 -50.82
N GLU A 1034 37.27 8.18 -50.95
CA GLU A 1034 36.46 9.36 -51.31
C GLU A 1034 36.48 10.45 -50.23
N ILE A 1035 36.36 10.07 -48.95
CA ILE A 1035 36.37 11.01 -47.82
C ILE A 1035 37.76 11.68 -47.69
N CYS A 1036 38.85 10.90 -47.81
CA CYS A 1036 40.21 11.43 -47.68
C CYS A 1036 40.67 12.20 -48.93
N TYR A 1037 40.17 11.87 -50.13
CA TYR A 1037 40.56 12.55 -51.38
C TYR A 1037 40.11 14.02 -51.40
N GLN A 1038 38.95 14.33 -50.81
CA GLN A 1038 38.44 15.71 -50.72
C GLN A 1038 39.28 16.61 -49.79
N GLU A 1039 40.07 16.04 -48.87
CA GLU A 1039 40.96 16.82 -48.00
C GLU A 1039 42.24 17.30 -48.71
N ALA A 1040 42.70 16.56 -49.73
CA ALA A 1040 43.86 16.93 -50.52
C ALA A 1040 43.59 18.13 -51.44
N ASP A 1041 42.35 18.31 -51.92
CA ASP A 1041 41.97 19.42 -52.82
C ASP A 1041 41.77 20.76 -52.08
N VAL A 1042 41.45 20.75 -50.77
CA VAL A 1042 41.18 21.98 -50.00
C VAL A 1042 42.46 22.61 -49.43
N ASN A 1043 43.50 21.82 -49.16
CA ASN A 1043 44.78 22.33 -48.66
C ASN A 1043 45.73 22.87 -49.77
N GLY A 1044 45.28 22.87 -51.04
CA GLY A 1044 46.08 23.29 -52.19
C GLY A 1044 45.94 24.76 -52.62
N TRP A 1045 45.05 25.56 -52.00
CA TRP A 1045 44.70 26.91 -52.48
C TRP A 1045 44.68 27.97 -51.36
N GLY A 1046 45.85 28.23 -50.77
CA GLY A 1046 45.96 29.37 -49.84
C GLY A 1046 47.31 29.52 -49.19
N LYS A 1047 48.36 29.87 -49.95
CA LYS A 1047 49.57 30.56 -49.47
C LYS A 1047 50.26 31.27 -50.64
N GLU A 1048 49.86 32.52 -50.90
CA GLU A 1048 50.75 33.57 -51.40
C GLU A 1048 50.49 34.83 -50.57
N ASP A 1049 51.59 35.47 -50.17
CA ASP A 1049 51.74 36.82 -49.62
C ASP A 1049 51.22 37.11 -48.22
N ASP A 1050 52.08 36.87 -47.22
CA ASP A 1050 52.64 37.95 -46.38
C ASP A 1050 53.51 37.35 -45.26
N GLU A 1051 54.83 37.42 -45.40
CA GLU A 1051 55.70 37.60 -44.23
C GLU A 1051 57.02 38.26 -44.62
N ASN A 1052 57.08 39.55 -44.29
CA ASN A 1052 58.28 40.35 -44.26
C ASN A 1052 59.05 40.05 -42.96
N GLN A 1053 60.35 39.84 -43.12
CA GLN A 1053 61.44 40.20 -42.21
C GLN A 1053 61.82 39.31 -41.01
N THR A 1054 63.15 39.14 -40.95
CA THR A 1054 64.06 38.83 -39.83
C THR A 1054 64.14 37.36 -39.38
N ASP A 1055 65.29 36.71 -39.21
CA ASP A 1055 66.70 37.04 -39.42
C ASP A 1055 67.51 35.72 -39.33
N PHE A 1056 68.77 35.81 -39.74
CA PHE A 1056 69.81 34.80 -39.93
C PHE A 1056 70.20 33.89 -38.76
N GLY A 1057 70.83 32.76 -39.11
CA GLY A 1057 71.95 32.17 -38.35
C GLY A 1057 71.96 30.64 -38.27
N SER A 1058 72.38 29.90 -39.30
CA SER A 1058 73.73 29.36 -39.52
C SER A 1058 74.35 28.48 -38.40
N GLN A 1059 74.55 27.18 -38.68
CA GLN A 1059 75.79 26.36 -38.51
C GLN A 1059 75.39 24.86 -38.50
N ARG A 1060 75.58 24.06 -39.56
CA ARG A 1060 76.79 23.38 -40.10
C ARG A 1060 77.54 22.44 -39.14
N GLY A 1061 77.60 21.17 -39.56
CA GLY A 1061 78.65 20.17 -39.26
C GLY A 1061 78.31 19.23 -38.10
N LEU A 1062 78.47 17.90 -38.12
CA LEU A 1062 79.31 16.95 -38.87
C LEU A 1062 78.66 15.56 -38.68
N SER A 1063 78.27 14.82 -39.73
CA SER A 1063 79.05 13.80 -40.46
C SER A 1063 79.29 12.46 -39.72
N ASP A 1064 78.82 11.39 -40.38
CA ASP A 1064 79.53 10.14 -40.70
C ASP A 1064 79.08 8.80 -40.09
N ASN A 1065 78.68 7.94 -41.04
CA ASN A 1065 79.05 6.54 -41.28
C ASN A 1065 78.61 5.42 -40.30
N CYS A 1066 77.74 4.53 -40.79
CA CYS A 1066 78.09 3.22 -41.40
C CYS A 1066 76.77 2.48 -41.73
N ARG A 1067 76.47 2.12 -43.00
CA ARG A 1067 76.72 0.81 -43.65
C ARG A 1067 76.29 -0.36 -42.75
N SER A 1068 75.37 -1.24 -43.13
CA SER A 1068 75.06 -1.84 -44.44
C SER A 1068 73.58 -2.14 -44.61
#